data_AF-A0A2U8W5H4-F1
#
_entry.id   AF-A0A2U8W5H4-F1
#
_cell.length_a   1.000
_cell.length_b   1.000
_cell.length_c   1.000
_cell.angle_alpha   90.00
_cell.angle_beta   90.00
_cell.angle_gamma   90.00
#
_symmetry.space_group_name_H-M   'P 1'
#
loop_
_entity.id
_entity.type
_entity.pdbx_description
1 polymer ?
#
loop_
_entity_poly.entity_id
_entity_poly.type
_entity_poly.pdbx_seq_one_letter_code
_entity_poly.pdbx_strand_id
1 'polypeptide(L)'
;MLAIRPFMRTETPIMLMNKAITGRKFAAFLECATKAYLLQQGAKGITSDTEALRRSLESEIRLCALERLRAGIPPHEVFVGTPTPEILRAGIYSLIIGPEIPFTWGAAHPDALERLPGAVARARIIYRPIRFTLNEKTTYTDKLALAFDTLATSEVVGQTPSTGKIIRGSNCVEQSVHIAKLLVRARSALKAAGAVLSAATPPALELNRYCPTCEFQTRCRELAIASDDLSLLPTIGGKTRKKMMQKGISSVAQLSYTFRPPRRRRSASNTNLKHDPALKALAVRTGRIHIVGTPTLSPAGIMVYMDVEGIPDRTFYYLVGLRYSSGKQEVQRSFWADNEVGEREMWNSCLSALKQIGNPCLIHYGSYETQFLRRMKVRYCSDLEDSDFVEGLLSRAVNLVTLIYAHVYFPTYSNGLKEIGKYLGCKWSDPEASGANSLVWRSGWERTRNPVLRERLLAYNAEDCQATQMLTERLYKLLLEKQSADSETDSVNVEGLERSYPLRFGPLTYALPEFQRINEAAYWDYQRDKVYLRSFRRKTARAGPGRRLPCNKADAHINKTVRAQEARPTACPKCGAGKFHKNGLRSRVTCDLRFSRFGVRLWTVQENFMRYQCWNCKHGVIELPREGKYGPNLQAYVVYQLIELRNSIRAVARNMDALFGLKMPINAVSNIKTSCAQRYLPVYESILRRICCGGLVNADETQVRISGKVHYVWVFTNHAEVAYVPAPSREAGVVRDFLRDFKGNRSAGTTPV
;
A
#
# COMPACT_ATOMS: atom_id res chain seq x y z
N MET A 1 -13.91 57.61 -17.44
CA MET A 1 -13.89 57.69 -15.96
C MET A 1 -14.65 56.50 -15.40
N LEU A 2 -13.95 55.51 -14.87
CA LEU A 2 -14.46 54.52 -13.91
C LEU A 2 -13.23 53.82 -13.32
N ALA A 3 -13.00 54.07 -12.04
CA ALA A 3 -11.77 53.75 -11.32
C ALA A 3 -11.70 52.26 -10.93
N ILE A 4 -10.62 51.60 -11.32
CA ILE A 4 -10.23 50.29 -10.79
C ILE A 4 -9.27 50.53 -9.62
N ARG A 5 -9.73 50.29 -8.39
CA ARG A 5 -8.89 50.32 -7.18
C ARG A 5 -7.93 49.12 -7.17
N PRO A 6 -6.62 49.30 -6.91
CA PRO A 6 -5.73 48.19 -6.64
C PRO A 6 -5.83 47.78 -5.16
N PHE A 7 -6.10 46.51 -4.91
CA PHE A 7 -6.08 45.92 -3.58
C PHE A 7 -4.62 45.62 -3.19
N MET A 8 -3.85 46.64 -2.83
CA MET A 8 -2.59 46.47 -2.12
C MET A 8 -2.88 46.44 -0.62
N ARG A 9 -2.92 45.23 -0.04
CA ARG A 9 -2.68 45.09 1.41
C ARG A 9 -1.18 45.10 1.62
N THR A 10 -0.69 46.23 2.12
CA THR A 10 0.64 46.39 2.68
C THR A 10 0.73 45.61 4.00
N GLU A 11 1.27 44.40 3.95
CA GLU A 11 1.82 43.77 5.16
C GLU A 11 3.20 44.39 5.41
N THR A 12 3.31 45.08 6.54
CA THR A 12 4.50 45.80 7.02
C THR A 12 5.73 44.88 7.12
N PRO A 13 6.88 45.25 6.54
CA PRO A 13 8.14 44.54 6.68
C PRO A 13 8.92 45.11 7.87
N ILE A 14 8.55 44.76 9.11
CA ILE A 14 9.32 45.13 10.29
C ILE A 14 9.40 43.92 11.24
N MET A 15 10.63 43.49 11.55
CA MET A 15 11.05 42.40 12.47
C MET A 15 11.11 40.94 11.94
N LEU A 16 11.99 40.62 10.97
CA LEU A 16 12.40 39.22 10.74
C LEU A 16 13.89 39.07 10.33
N MET A 17 14.83 39.77 10.98
CA MET A 17 16.26 39.59 10.67
C MET A 17 16.83 38.20 11.04
N ASN A 18 16.10 37.34 11.78
CA ASN A 18 16.55 35.98 12.14
C ASN A 18 15.89 34.82 11.38
N LYS A 19 14.98 35.06 10.41
CA LYS A 19 14.23 33.99 9.71
C LYS A 19 14.31 34.06 8.18
N ALA A 20 15.43 34.53 7.63
CA ALA A 20 15.65 34.53 6.19
C ALA A 20 15.79 33.10 5.61
N ILE A 21 14.99 32.79 4.59
CA ILE A 21 15.05 31.52 3.85
C ILE A 21 16.19 31.62 2.83
N THR A 22 17.29 30.93 3.10
CA THR A 22 18.42 30.82 2.16
C THR A 22 18.22 29.67 1.18
N GLY A 23 18.92 29.71 0.04
CA GLY A 23 18.93 28.60 -0.92
C GLY A 23 19.27 27.24 -0.28
N ARG A 24 20.21 27.22 0.68
CA ARG A 24 20.55 26.01 1.45
C ARG A 24 19.38 25.49 2.29
N LYS A 25 18.67 26.37 3.01
CA LYS A 25 17.50 26.00 3.82
C LYS A 25 16.34 25.53 2.94
N PHE A 26 16.14 26.16 1.79
CA PHE A 26 15.12 25.76 0.82
C PHE A 26 15.42 24.37 0.23
N ALA A 27 16.65 24.13 -0.23
CA ALA A 27 17.08 22.82 -0.71
C ALA A 27 16.91 21.73 0.37
N ALA A 28 17.33 22.02 1.61
CA ALA A 28 17.11 21.12 2.74
C ALA A 28 15.62 20.84 2.98
N PHE A 29 14.74 21.83 2.83
CA PHE A 29 13.29 21.65 2.98
C PHE A 29 12.69 20.75 1.90
N LEU A 30 13.17 20.87 0.65
CA LEU A 30 12.72 20.00 -0.46
C LEU A 30 13.04 18.53 -0.20
N GLU A 31 14.12 18.24 0.53
CA GLU A 31 14.52 16.90 0.94
C GLU A 31 13.81 16.45 2.23
N CYS A 32 13.81 17.31 3.26
CA CYS A 32 13.32 17.00 4.59
C CYS A 32 13.02 18.28 5.41
N ALA A 33 11.77 18.43 5.85
CA ALA A 33 11.35 19.55 6.69
C ALA A 33 12.16 19.63 8.01
N THR A 34 12.45 18.48 8.63
CA THR A 34 13.26 18.41 9.87
C THR A 34 14.69 18.91 9.63
N LYS A 35 15.35 18.52 8.52
CA LYS A 35 16.69 19.03 8.17
C LYS A 35 16.69 20.55 8.05
N ALA A 36 15.71 21.11 7.34
CA ALA A 36 15.59 22.56 7.18
C ALA A 36 15.38 23.29 8.52
N TYR A 37 14.51 22.76 9.38
CA TYR A 37 14.30 23.31 10.72
C TYR A 37 15.57 23.27 11.57
N LEU A 38 16.31 22.17 11.54
CA LEU A 38 17.55 22.03 12.31
C LEU A 38 18.64 23.00 11.84
N LEU A 39 18.79 23.19 10.53
CA LEU A 39 19.69 24.20 9.98
C LEU A 39 19.30 25.61 10.39
N GLN A 40 18.00 25.91 10.50
CA GLN A 40 17.50 27.20 10.97
C GLN A 40 17.83 27.45 12.45
N GLN A 41 17.83 26.40 13.28
CA GLN A 41 18.19 26.50 14.70
C GLN A 41 19.72 26.48 14.92
N GLY A 42 20.54 26.47 13.87
CA GLY A 42 22.00 26.43 13.98
C GLY A 42 22.55 25.09 14.46
N ALA A 43 21.76 24.01 14.41
CA ALA A 43 22.24 22.68 14.77
C ALA A 43 23.34 22.24 13.79
N LYS A 44 24.45 21.72 14.32
CA LYS A 44 25.53 21.14 13.53
C LYS A 44 25.27 19.64 13.37
N GLY A 45 25.30 19.15 12.12
CA GLY A 45 25.26 17.73 11.83
C GLY A 45 26.63 17.07 12.01
N ILE A 46 26.67 15.75 11.93
CA ILE A 46 27.93 15.01 11.86
C ILE A 46 28.48 15.18 10.45
N THR A 47 29.62 15.86 10.32
CA THR A 47 30.38 15.93 9.07
C THR A 47 31.26 14.69 8.98
N SER A 48 30.88 13.76 8.11
CA SER A 48 31.70 12.59 7.84
C SER A 48 32.71 12.85 6.72
N ASP A 49 33.72 11.98 6.63
CA ASP A 49 34.75 12.04 5.58
C ASP A 49 34.13 11.99 4.19
N THR A 50 33.06 11.21 4.02
CA THR A 50 32.35 11.11 2.74
C THR A 50 31.60 12.41 2.40
N GLU A 51 30.99 13.07 3.39
CA GLU A 51 30.35 14.37 3.19
C GLU A 51 31.37 15.48 2.90
N ALA A 52 32.55 15.43 3.55
CA ALA A 52 33.65 16.34 3.24
C ALA A 52 34.16 16.14 1.80
N LEU A 53 34.36 14.88 1.38
CA LEU A 53 34.73 14.53 0.00
C LEU A 53 33.69 15.02 -1.01
N ARG A 54 32.38 14.83 -0.73
CA ARG A 54 31.30 15.34 -1.58
C ARG A 54 31.39 16.85 -1.75
N ARG A 55 31.55 17.60 -0.66
CA ARG A 55 31.67 19.08 -0.69
C ARG A 55 32.90 19.54 -1.47
N SER A 56 34.03 18.84 -1.35
CA SER A 56 35.23 19.11 -2.15
C SER A 56 34.94 18.94 -3.63
N LEU A 57 34.35 17.80 -4.03
CA LEU A 57 34.01 17.51 -5.42
C LEU A 57 33.00 18.51 -6.00
N GLU A 58 31.96 18.88 -5.24
CA GLU A 58 31.00 19.92 -5.64
C GLU A 58 31.68 21.27 -5.85
N SER A 59 32.62 21.64 -4.97
CA SER A 59 33.37 22.89 -5.07
C SER A 59 34.29 22.92 -6.29
N GLU A 60 35.02 21.84 -6.55
CA GLU A 60 35.90 21.71 -7.71
C GLU A 60 35.13 21.73 -9.03
N ILE A 61 34.02 21.01 -9.13
CA ILE A 61 33.18 21.02 -10.35
C ILE A 61 32.58 22.40 -10.56
N ARG A 62 32.10 23.05 -9.48
CA ARG A 62 31.63 24.42 -9.55
C ARG A 62 32.71 25.36 -10.09
N LEU A 63 33.94 25.27 -9.62
CA LEU A 63 35.05 26.10 -10.11
C LEU A 63 35.33 25.84 -11.60
N CYS A 64 35.49 24.58 -12.01
CA CYS A 64 35.72 24.21 -13.40
C CYS A 64 34.60 24.71 -14.34
N ALA A 65 33.35 24.61 -13.88
CA ALA A 65 32.20 25.02 -14.67
C ALA A 65 32.09 26.55 -14.76
N LEU A 66 32.46 27.28 -13.70
CA LEU A 66 32.57 28.74 -13.71
C LEU A 66 33.69 29.22 -14.64
N GLU A 67 34.83 28.54 -14.69
CA GLU A 67 35.91 28.82 -15.65
C GLU A 67 35.42 28.66 -17.10
N ARG A 68 34.69 27.57 -17.39
CA ARG A 68 34.10 27.35 -18.72
C ARG A 68 33.09 28.42 -19.10
N LEU A 69 32.23 28.85 -18.18
CA LEU A 69 31.28 29.94 -18.43
C LEU A 69 31.99 31.28 -18.72
N ARG A 70 33.16 31.50 -18.11
CA ARG A 70 33.99 32.69 -18.35
C ARG A 70 34.76 32.64 -19.66
N ALA A 71 35.08 31.45 -20.17
CA ALA A 71 36.00 31.23 -21.29
C ALA A 71 35.58 31.85 -22.65
N GLY A 72 34.42 32.49 -22.74
CA GLY A 72 33.94 33.20 -23.93
C GLY A 72 33.44 34.61 -23.69
N ILE A 73 33.65 35.19 -22.50
CA ILE A 73 33.11 36.50 -22.13
C ILE A 73 34.26 37.45 -21.76
N PRO A 74 34.31 38.68 -22.32
CA PRO A 74 35.35 39.65 -21.96
C PRO A 74 35.36 39.94 -20.45
N PRO A 75 36.54 40.10 -19.81
CA PRO A 75 36.63 40.30 -18.36
C PRO A 75 35.80 41.48 -17.81
N HIS A 76 35.64 42.55 -18.60
CA HIS A 76 34.85 43.72 -18.22
C HIS A 76 33.34 43.49 -18.22
N GLU A 77 32.86 42.42 -18.87
CA GLU A 77 31.44 42.02 -18.86
C GLU A 77 31.13 40.99 -17.77
N VAL A 78 32.11 40.61 -16.94
CA VAL A 78 31.97 39.62 -15.86
C VAL A 78 32.05 40.31 -14.50
N PHE A 79 31.07 40.06 -13.64
CA PHE A 79 31.10 40.47 -12.23
C PHE A 79 31.22 39.27 -11.31
N VAL A 80 31.99 39.38 -10.22
CA VAL A 80 32.12 38.33 -9.20
C VAL A 80 31.62 38.85 -7.87
N GLY A 81 30.73 38.08 -7.24
CA GLY A 81 30.10 38.43 -5.96
C GLY A 81 28.74 39.08 -6.18
N THR A 82 28.31 39.88 -5.21
CA THR A 82 26.95 40.42 -5.14
C THR A 82 26.89 41.85 -5.70
N PRO A 83 26.35 42.05 -6.92
CA PRO A 83 26.09 43.39 -7.45
C PRO A 83 24.94 44.06 -6.69
N THR A 84 24.91 45.40 -6.68
CA THR A 84 23.76 46.12 -6.12
C THR A 84 22.51 45.90 -6.99
N PRO A 85 21.29 45.99 -6.41
CA PRO A 85 20.05 45.90 -7.19
C PRO A 85 19.99 46.88 -8.36
N GLU A 86 20.58 48.07 -8.22
CA GLU A 86 20.65 49.09 -9.27
C GLU A 86 21.51 48.60 -10.45
N ILE A 87 22.67 48.00 -10.17
CA ILE A 87 23.58 47.43 -11.17
C ILE A 87 22.91 46.25 -11.89
N LEU A 88 22.19 45.39 -11.16
CA LEU A 88 21.42 44.29 -11.75
C LEU A 88 20.31 44.79 -12.68
N ARG A 89 19.60 45.86 -12.30
CA ARG A 89 18.56 46.47 -13.15
C ARG A 89 19.14 47.22 -14.34
N ALA A 90 20.35 47.78 -14.22
CA ALA A 90 21.08 48.42 -15.31
C ALA A 90 21.65 47.41 -16.32
N GLY A 91 21.83 46.15 -15.91
CA GLY A 91 22.21 45.07 -16.81
C GLY A 91 23.61 45.21 -17.40
N ILE A 92 24.54 45.82 -16.67
CA ILE A 92 25.89 46.16 -17.15
C ILE A 92 26.69 44.90 -17.53
N TYR A 93 26.59 43.85 -16.73
CA TYR A 93 27.38 42.64 -16.87
C TYR A 93 26.62 41.55 -17.61
N SER A 94 27.27 40.92 -18.60
CA SER A 94 26.73 39.78 -19.31
C SER A 94 26.73 38.50 -18.45
N LEU A 95 27.67 38.37 -17.51
CA LEU A 95 27.76 37.25 -16.58
C LEU A 95 28.08 37.72 -15.16
N ILE A 96 27.38 37.19 -14.17
CA ILE A 96 27.56 37.50 -12.75
C ILE A 96 27.76 36.19 -12.01
N ILE A 97 28.85 36.03 -11.28
CA ILE A 97 29.27 34.76 -10.67
C ILE A 97 29.12 34.82 -9.15
N GLY A 98 28.44 33.82 -8.60
CA GLY A 98 28.18 33.67 -7.17
C GLY A 98 27.45 34.85 -6.51
N PRO A 99 26.43 35.49 -7.12
CA PRO A 99 25.74 36.59 -6.47
C PRO A 99 24.81 36.09 -5.36
N GLU A 100 24.72 36.86 -4.27
CA GLU A 100 23.64 36.75 -3.30
C GLU A 100 22.49 37.66 -3.73
N ILE A 101 21.32 37.08 -3.99
CA ILE A 101 20.13 37.81 -4.45
C ILE A 101 19.13 37.93 -3.30
N PRO A 102 19.12 39.06 -2.56
CA PRO A 102 18.15 39.28 -1.50
C PRO A 102 16.76 39.51 -2.09
N PHE A 103 15.73 38.97 -1.44
CA PHE A 103 14.33 39.09 -1.84
C PHE A 103 13.42 38.99 -0.61
N THR A 104 12.12 39.20 -0.77
CA THR A 104 11.13 39.35 0.32
C THR A 104 11.22 38.25 1.39
N TRP A 105 11.54 37.01 1.00
CA TRP A 105 11.54 35.85 1.91
C TRP A 105 12.95 35.45 2.42
N GLY A 106 14.02 36.07 1.93
CA GLY A 106 15.39 35.73 2.30
C GLY A 106 16.42 36.04 1.20
N ALA A 107 17.29 35.08 0.91
CA ALA A 107 18.38 35.27 -0.06
C ALA A 107 18.62 34.01 -0.93
N ALA A 108 18.59 34.18 -2.24
CA ALA A 108 18.99 33.15 -3.20
C ALA A 108 20.48 33.25 -3.52
N HIS A 109 21.08 32.11 -3.84
CA HIS A 109 22.51 32.01 -4.15
C HIS A 109 22.66 31.17 -5.42
N PRO A 110 22.22 31.67 -6.59
CA PRO A 110 22.53 31.03 -7.85
C PRO A 110 24.04 30.98 -8.05
N ASP A 111 24.54 29.96 -8.74
CA ASP A 111 25.98 29.85 -8.98
C ASP A 111 26.45 30.90 -10.00
N ALA A 112 25.59 31.25 -10.96
CA ALA A 112 25.78 32.41 -11.82
C ALA A 112 24.44 32.98 -12.33
N LEU A 113 24.46 34.22 -12.80
CA LEU A 113 23.39 34.84 -13.59
C LEU A 113 23.95 35.23 -14.96
N GLU A 114 23.24 34.88 -16.02
CA GLU A 114 23.62 35.21 -17.40
C GLU A 114 22.55 36.10 -18.02
N ARG A 115 22.98 37.22 -18.61
CA ARG A 115 22.09 38.17 -19.29
C ARG A 115 21.66 37.58 -20.63
N LEU A 116 20.36 37.52 -20.88
CA LEU A 116 19.84 37.12 -22.18
C LEU A 116 19.95 38.27 -23.20
N PRO A 117 20.36 38.01 -24.46
CA PRO A 117 20.41 39.03 -25.48
C PRO A 117 19.01 39.58 -25.74
N GLY A 118 18.83 40.89 -25.52
CA GLY A 118 17.59 41.60 -25.79
C GLY A 118 17.54 42.08 -27.24
N ALA A 119 16.48 41.74 -27.97
CA ALA A 119 16.21 42.35 -29.26
C ALA A 119 15.75 43.82 -29.04
N VAL A 120 16.58 44.77 -29.51
CA VAL A 120 16.29 46.19 -29.74
C VAL A 120 16.32 47.14 -28.52
N ALA A 121 16.73 48.39 -28.75
CA ALA A 121 17.10 49.50 -27.86
C ALA A 121 16.13 49.94 -26.72
N ARG A 122 15.06 49.18 -26.43
CA ARG A 122 14.20 49.29 -25.25
C ARG A 122 14.02 47.95 -24.51
N ALA A 123 14.92 46.99 -24.77
CA ALA A 123 14.81 45.63 -24.26
C ALA A 123 14.87 45.59 -22.73
N ARG A 124 13.83 45.00 -22.15
CA ARG A 124 13.78 44.60 -20.75
C ARG A 124 14.97 43.67 -20.47
N ILE A 125 15.82 44.06 -19.52
CA ILE A 125 16.96 43.24 -19.10
C ILE A 125 16.44 41.99 -18.39
N ILE A 126 16.86 40.82 -18.86
CA ILE A 126 16.45 39.52 -18.30
C ILE A 126 17.71 38.74 -17.97
N TYR A 127 17.85 38.37 -16.70
CA TYR A 127 18.87 37.43 -16.25
C TYR A 127 18.28 36.03 -16.11
N ARG A 128 18.96 35.04 -16.69
CA ARG A 128 18.69 33.63 -16.42
C ARG A 128 19.62 33.13 -15.30
N PRO A 129 19.08 32.50 -14.24
CA PRO A 129 19.92 31.87 -13.24
C PRO A 129 20.53 30.57 -13.75
N ILE A 130 21.73 30.27 -13.25
CA ILE A 130 22.50 29.07 -13.52
C ILE A 130 22.79 28.36 -12.20
N ARG A 131 22.57 27.04 -12.15
CA ARG A 131 23.01 26.17 -11.05
C ARG A 131 23.89 25.03 -11.52
N PHE A 132 24.84 24.64 -10.67
CA PHE A 132 25.65 23.44 -10.85
C PHE A 132 25.12 22.26 -10.01
N THR A 133 25.25 21.05 -10.53
CA THR A 133 24.97 19.82 -9.78
C THR A 133 26.00 18.75 -10.11
N LEU A 134 26.48 18.05 -9.08
CA LEU A 134 27.38 16.90 -9.21
C LEU A 134 26.70 15.73 -9.94
N ASN A 135 25.37 15.60 -9.82
CA ASN A 135 24.62 14.52 -10.42
C ASN A 135 24.65 14.61 -11.94
N GLU A 136 24.79 13.47 -12.61
CA GLU A 136 24.78 13.40 -14.07
C GLU A 136 23.37 13.63 -14.63
N LYS A 137 22.31 13.27 -13.89
CA LYS A 137 20.90 13.60 -14.23
C LYS A 137 20.33 14.66 -13.30
N THR A 138 19.57 15.59 -13.89
CA THR A 138 18.87 16.62 -13.12
C THR A 138 17.63 16.06 -12.44
N THR A 139 17.58 16.24 -11.13
CA THR A 139 16.45 15.84 -10.31
C THR A 139 15.34 16.90 -10.33
N TYR A 140 14.16 16.51 -9.85
CA TYR A 140 13.08 17.48 -9.68
C TYR A 140 13.38 18.52 -8.59
N THR A 141 14.17 18.15 -7.58
CA THR A 141 14.63 19.08 -6.52
C THR A 141 15.60 20.12 -7.07
N ASP A 142 16.52 19.73 -7.97
CA ASP A 142 17.43 20.68 -8.65
C ASP A 142 16.65 21.73 -9.46
N LYS A 143 15.62 21.28 -10.18
CA LYS A 143 14.74 22.14 -10.97
C LYS A 143 13.93 23.11 -10.10
N LEU A 144 13.49 22.68 -8.92
CA LEU A 144 12.81 23.56 -7.96
C LEU A 144 13.77 24.55 -7.30
N ALA A 145 15.01 24.15 -7.02
CA ALA A 145 16.03 25.04 -6.50
C ALA A 145 16.39 26.14 -7.52
N LEU A 146 16.51 25.80 -8.81
CA LEU A 146 16.65 26.77 -9.89
C LEU A 146 15.46 27.72 -9.99
N ALA A 147 14.23 27.19 -9.85
CA ALA A 147 13.02 28.01 -9.86
C ALA A 147 12.96 28.97 -8.65
N PHE A 148 13.50 28.57 -7.50
CA PHE A 148 13.67 29.44 -6.34
C PHE A 148 14.63 30.60 -6.64
N ASP A 149 15.79 30.32 -7.25
CA ASP A 149 16.73 31.39 -7.66
C ASP A 149 16.09 32.33 -8.69
N THR A 150 15.24 31.78 -9.55
CA THR A 150 14.48 32.57 -10.54
C THR A 150 13.47 33.49 -9.87
N LEU A 151 12.79 33.03 -8.81
CA LEU A 151 11.86 33.87 -8.05
C LEU A 151 12.57 35.08 -7.45
N ALA A 152 13.70 34.86 -6.79
CA ALA A 152 14.51 35.92 -6.19
C ALA A 152 15.03 36.90 -7.25
N THR A 153 15.60 36.37 -8.34
CA THR A 153 16.14 37.20 -9.45
C THR A 153 15.03 38.02 -10.11
N SER A 154 13.84 37.43 -10.32
CA SER A 154 12.70 38.12 -10.93
C SER A 154 12.18 39.26 -10.07
N GLU A 155 12.25 39.12 -8.74
CA GLU A 155 11.79 40.14 -7.80
C GLU A 155 12.70 41.37 -7.82
N VAL A 156 14.03 41.15 -7.91
CA VAL A 156 15.03 42.24 -7.93
C VAL A 156 15.07 42.96 -9.29
N VAL A 157 15.04 42.19 -10.39
CA VAL A 157 15.16 42.72 -11.77
C VAL A 157 13.82 43.19 -12.32
N GLY A 158 12.70 42.69 -11.79
CA GLY A 158 11.34 43.01 -12.25
C GLY A 158 10.91 42.28 -13.53
N GLN A 159 11.71 41.33 -14.02
CA GLN A 159 11.42 40.51 -15.20
C GLN A 159 11.70 39.04 -14.92
N THR A 160 10.85 38.16 -15.43
CA THR A 160 10.98 36.71 -15.22
C THR A 160 11.46 36.03 -16.49
N PRO A 161 12.59 35.30 -16.45
CA PRO A 161 13.04 34.52 -17.59
C PRO A 161 12.12 33.33 -17.86
N SER A 162 11.95 32.96 -19.14
CA SER A 162 11.18 31.77 -19.53
C SER A 162 11.93 30.46 -19.24
N THR A 163 13.26 30.52 -19.22
CA THR A 163 14.18 29.40 -19.01
C THR A 163 15.27 29.73 -18.00
N GLY A 164 15.78 28.71 -17.32
CA GLY A 164 17.01 28.77 -16.53
C GLY A 164 17.96 27.66 -16.97
N LYS A 165 19.20 27.71 -16.49
CA LYS A 165 20.24 26.75 -16.90
C LYS A 165 20.67 25.90 -15.70
N ILE A 166 20.81 24.59 -15.91
CA ILE A 166 21.48 23.68 -14.98
C ILE A 166 22.67 23.09 -15.71
N ILE A 167 23.84 23.13 -15.07
CA ILE A 167 25.05 22.49 -15.57
C ILE A 167 25.31 21.27 -14.68
N ARG A 168 25.41 20.10 -15.31
CA ARG A 168 25.36 18.80 -14.63
C ARG A 168 26.56 17.92 -14.92
N GLY A 169 26.90 17.06 -13.96
CA GLY A 169 27.94 16.05 -14.07
C GLY A 169 29.36 16.59 -14.12
N SER A 170 30.34 15.69 -14.10
CA SER A 170 31.76 16.06 -14.14
C SER A 170 32.18 16.71 -15.46
N ASN A 171 31.45 16.41 -16.54
CA ASN A 171 31.68 16.95 -17.88
C ASN A 171 31.04 18.33 -18.09
N CYS A 172 30.36 18.89 -17.09
CA CYS A 172 29.68 20.19 -17.14
C CYS A 172 28.72 20.33 -18.33
N VAL A 173 27.83 19.35 -18.50
CA VAL A 173 26.83 19.36 -19.58
C VAL A 173 25.77 20.41 -19.28
N GLU A 174 25.54 21.34 -20.20
CA GLU A 174 24.52 22.37 -20.04
C GLU A 174 23.11 21.85 -20.37
N GLN A 175 22.13 22.19 -19.54
CA GLN A 175 20.72 21.88 -19.75
C GLN A 175 19.85 23.13 -19.51
N SER A 176 19.06 23.52 -20.52
CA SER A 176 18.03 24.55 -20.35
C SER A 176 16.74 23.95 -19.80
N VAL A 177 16.12 24.63 -18.84
CA VAL A 177 14.90 24.19 -18.13
C VAL A 177 13.82 25.27 -18.23
N HIS A 178 12.62 24.91 -18.71
CA HIS A 178 11.46 25.80 -18.71
C HIS A 178 10.89 25.98 -17.30
N ILE A 179 10.74 27.23 -16.84
CA ILE A 179 10.50 27.52 -15.41
C ILE A 179 9.03 27.84 -15.11
N ALA A 180 8.21 28.23 -16.10
CA ALA A 180 6.85 28.73 -15.86
C ALA A 180 6.00 27.85 -14.89
N LYS A 181 5.94 26.53 -15.12
CA LYS A 181 5.23 25.58 -14.24
C LYS A 181 5.94 25.34 -12.90
N LEU A 182 7.27 25.45 -12.89
CA LEU A 182 8.10 25.25 -11.69
C LEU A 182 7.98 26.43 -10.73
N LEU A 183 7.80 27.66 -11.22
CA LEU A 183 7.61 28.86 -10.38
C LEU A 183 6.40 28.73 -9.46
N VAL A 184 5.27 28.24 -9.97
CA VAL A 184 4.05 28.03 -9.17
C VAL A 184 4.32 27.05 -8.02
N ARG A 185 5.05 25.98 -8.31
CA ARG A 185 5.38 24.95 -7.32
C ARG A 185 6.46 25.43 -6.33
N ALA A 186 7.45 26.19 -6.80
CA ALA A 186 8.48 26.79 -5.97
C ALA A 186 7.87 27.81 -4.99
N ARG A 187 6.91 28.65 -5.42
CA ARG A 187 6.17 29.55 -4.51
C ARG A 187 5.41 28.80 -3.43
N SER A 188 4.72 27.72 -3.81
CA SER A 188 4.01 26.86 -2.85
C SER A 188 4.97 26.22 -1.84
N ALA A 189 6.08 25.67 -2.33
CA ALA A 189 7.13 25.10 -1.49
C ALA A 189 7.79 26.16 -0.58
N LEU A 190 7.99 27.39 -1.08
CA LEU A 190 8.56 28.50 -0.32
C LEU A 190 7.64 28.91 0.83
N LYS A 191 6.34 29.03 0.58
CA LYS A 191 5.34 29.29 1.63
C LYS A 191 5.35 28.20 2.70
N ALA A 192 5.40 26.93 2.29
CA ALA A 192 5.46 25.81 3.21
C ALA A 192 6.79 25.78 4.01
N ALA A 193 7.91 26.09 3.37
CA ALA A 193 9.21 26.23 4.02
C ALA A 193 9.18 27.35 5.06
N GLY A 194 8.63 28.53 4.71
CA GLY A 194 8.48 29.65 5.63
C GLY A 194 7.67 29.30 6.87
N ALA A 195 6.60 28.51 6.72
CA ALA A 195 5.81 28.01 7.86
C ALA A 195 6.63 27.09 8.77
N VAL A 196 7.40 26.15 8.22
CA VAL A 196 8.24 25.22 9.00
C VAL A 196 9.38 25.96 9.69
N LEU A 197 10.08 26.84 8.98
CA LEU A 197 11.25 27.57 9.50
C LEU A 197 10.85 28.61 10.55
N SER A 198 9.59 29.08 10.51
CA SER A 198 9.07 30.04 11.48
C SER A 198 8.42 29.40 12.69
N ALA A 199 8.15 28.10 12.66
CA ALA A 199 7.52 27.38 13.75
C ALA A 199 8.38 27.40 15.02
N ALA A 200 7.74 27.51 16.19
CA ALA A 200 8.41 27.44 17.49
C ALA A 200 8.76 26.00 17.88
N THR A 201 8.05 25.02 17.32
CA THR A 201 8.23 23.60 17.58
C THR A 201 8.80 22.90 16.34
N PRO A 202 9.62 21.84 16.54
CA PRO A 202 10.14 21.06 15.43
C PRO A 202 9.01 20.36 14.66
N PRO A 203 9.13 20.20 13.33
CA PRO A 203 8.19 19.40 12.57
C PRO A 203 8.21 17.94 13.05
N ALA A 204 7.11 17.22 12.84
CA ALA A 204 7.03 15.79 13.15
C ALA A 204 8.17 15.03 12.47
N LEU A 205 8.87 14.20 13.25
CA LEU A 205 9.99 13.41 12.78
C LEU A 205 9.49 12.39 11.74
N GLU A 206 10.14 12.36 10.58
CA GLU A 206 9.82 11.39 9.53
C GLU A 206 11.11 10.95 8.85
N LEU A 207 11.50 9.69 9.06
CA LEU A 207 12.59 9.08 8.29
C LEU A 207 12.15 8.90 6.84
N ASN A 208 12.99 9.34 5.92
CA ASN A 208 12.70 9.37 4.49
C ASN A 208 13.92 8.90 3.67
N ARG A 209 13.74 8.85 2.34
CA ARG A 209 14.77 8.35 1.41
C ARG A 209 16.07 9.17 1.37
N TYR A 210 16.07 10.40 1.87
CA TYR A 210 17.24 11.29 1.92
C TYR A 210 18.02 11.14 3.24
N CYS A 211 17.50 10.38 4.21
CA CYS A 211 18.20 10.14 5.47
C CYS A 211 19.59 9.49 5.31
N PRO A 212 19.85 8.53 4.41
CA PRO A 212 21.16 7.87 4.30
C PRO A 212 22.33 8.79 3.95
N THR A 213 22.07 9.98 3.39
CA THR A 213 23.09 10.97 3.02
C THR A 213 22.98 12.25 3.86
N CYS A 214 22.17 12.24 4.92
CA CYS A 214 21.86 13.41 5.73
C CYS A 214 22.79 13.51 6.94
N GLU A 215 23.37 14.69 7.18
CA GLU A 215 24.23 14.99 8.34
C GLU A 215 23.54 14.82 9.72
N PHE A 216 22.21 14.73 9.74
CA PHE A 216 21.41 14.50 10.96
C PHE A 216 20.86 13.07 11.07
N GLN A 217 21.29 12.14 10.22
CA GLN A 217 20.74 10.78 10.14
C GLN A 217 20.75 10.07 11.50
N THR A 218 21.91 10.03 12.17
CA THR A 218 22.10 9.32 13.44
C THR A 218 21.14 9.83 14.50
N ARG A 219 21.13 11.15 14.72
CA ARG A 219 20.22 11.81 15.66
C ARG A 219 18.75 11.52 15.36
N CYS A 220 18.33 11.69 14.10
CA CYS A 220 16.94 11.44 13.70
C CYS A 220 16.56 9.97 13.88
N ARG A 221 17.49 9.04 13.62
CA ARG A 221 17.24 7.60 13.78
C ARG A 221 17.15 7.21 15.25
N GLU A 222 18.01 7.74 16.11
CA GLU A 222 17.95 7.53 17.56
C GLU A 222 16.64 8.04 18.14
N LEU A 223 16.22 9.26 17.76
CA LEU A 223 14.93 9.80 18.18
C LEU A 223 13.76 8.94 17.71
N ALA A 224 13.79 8.46 16.46
CA ALA A 224 12.75 7.61 15.92
C ALA A 224 12.66 6.27 16.67
N ILE A 225 13.80 5.66 17.03
CA ILE A 225 13.87 4.44 17.85
C ILE A 225 13.32 4.72 19.25
N ALA A 226 13.75 5.81 19.90
CA ALA A 226 13.31 6.17 21.24
C ALA A 226 11.80 6.45 21.31
N SER A 227 11.22 7.06 20.27
CA SER A 227 9.77 7.30 20.18
C SER A 227 8.98 6.14 19.57
N ASP A 228 9.65 5.04 19.21
CA ASP A 228 9.08 3.88 18.50
C ASP A 228 8.27 4.24 17.24
N ASP A 229 8.77 5.18 16.44
CA ASP A 229 8.03 5.82 15.34
C ASP A 229 7.83 4.89 14.12
N LEU A 230 6.65 4.97 13.49
CA LEU A 230 6.31 4.15 12.32
C LEU A 230 7.21 4.40 11.09
N SER A 231 7.91 5.53 11.00
CA SER A 231 8.84 5.82 9.91
C SER A 231 10.09 4.94 9.93
N LEU A 232 10.36 4.24 11.04
CA LEU A 232 11.38 3.19 11.11
C LEU A 232 11.11 2.08 10.08
N LEU A 233 9.85 1.79 9.75
CA LEU A 233 9.47 0.78 8.75
C LEU A 233 9.35 1.43 7.36
N PRO A 234 10.37 1.36 6.48
CA PRO A 234 10.36 2.05 5.19
C PRO A 234 9.31 1.50 4.21
N THR A 235 8.82 0.27 4.43
CA THR A 235 7.76 -0.35 3.64
C THR A 235 6.41 0.36 3.79
N ILE A 236 6.22 1.17 4.84
CA ILE A 236 4.99 1.91 5.09
C ILE A 236 5.14 3.33 4.55
N GLY A 237 4.54 3.62 3.40
CA GLY A 237 4.56 4.99 2.84
C GLY A 237 3.86 6.03 3.72
N GLY A 238 4.25 7.30 3.61
CA GLY A 238 3.75 8.40 4.47
C GLY A 238 2.22 8.56 4.47
N LYS A 239 1.53 8.31 3.34
CA LYS A 239 0.05 8.30 3.29
C LYS A 239 -0.55 7.19 4.16
N THR A 240 0.07 6.01 4.17
CA THR A 240 -0.37 4.87 4.98
C THR A 240 -0.09 5.11 6.46
N ARG A 241 1.07 5.69 6.80
CA ARG A 241 1.38 6.13 8.18
C ARG A 241 0.33 7.10 8.71
N LYS A 242 -0.01 8.15 7.96
CA LYS A 242 -1.07 9.10 8.37
C LYS A 242 -2.42 8.41 8.60
N LYS A 243 -2.81 7.46 7.76
CA LYS A 243 -4.03 6.66 7.95
C LYS A 243 -3.98 5.75 9.19
N MET A 244 -2.81 5.21 9.52
CA MET A 244 -2.61 4.42 10.75
C MET A 244 -2.70 5.30 12.00
N MET A 245 -2.05 6.48 11.96
CA MET A 245 -2.13 7.47 13.04
C MET A 245 -3.56 7.95 13.30
N GLN A 246 -4.35 8.20 12.24
CA GLN A 246 -5.78 8.51 12.36
C GLN A 246 -6.61 7.40 13.00
N LYS A 247 -6.12 6.16 13.01
CA LYS A 247 -6.73 5.01 13.69
C LYS A 247 -6.14 4.73 15.07
N GLY A 248 -5.28 5.63 15.59
CA GLY A 248 -4.62 5.49 16.89
C GLY A 248 -3.40 4.55 16.88
N ILE A 249 -2.89 4.16 15.71
CA ILE A 249 -1.64 3.39 15.58
C ILE A 249 -0.52 4.36 15.21
N SER A 250 0.30 4.74 16.18
CA SER A 250 1.40 5.68 16.03
C SER A 250 2.78 5.07 16.27
N SER A 251 2.87 3.83 16.77
CA SER A 251 4.13 3.16 17.07
C SER A 251 4.29 1.78 16.43
N VAL A 252 5.54 1.33 16.27
CA VAL A 252 5.84 -0.02 15.74
C VAL A 252 5.30 -1.10 16.70
N ALA A 253 5.41 -0.89 18.01
CA ALA A 253 4.83 -1.76 19.02
C ALA A 253 3.31 -1.87 18.85
N GLN A 254 2.57 -0.77 18.73
CA GLN A 254 1.12 -0.82 18.48
C GLN A 254 0.79 -1.56 17.19
N LEU A 255 1.54 -1.30 16.11
CA LEU A 255 1.35 -1.97 14.83
C LEU A 255 1.54 -3.50 14.95
N SER A 256 2.52 -3.96 15.74
CA SER A 256 2.76 -5.39 15.97
C SER A 256 1.55 -6.12 16.58
N TYR A 257 0.80 -5.47 17.47
CA TYR A 257 -0.40 -6.04 18.09
C TYR A 257 -1.59 -6.16 17.13
N THR A 258 -1.53 -5.51 15.95
CA THR A 258 -2.57 -5.64 14.93
C THR A 258 -2.41 -6.91 14.09
N PHE A 259 -1.25 -7.55 14.12
CA PHE A 259 -1.01 -8.78 13.37
C PHE A 259 -1.94 -9.91 13.84
N ARG A 260 -2.49 -10.67 12.89
CA ARG A 260 -3.37 -11.81 13.15
C ARG A 260 -2.97 -12.96 12.23
N PRO A 261 -2.48 -14.10 12.76
CA PRO A 261 -2.10 -15.25 11.95
C PRO A 261 -3.26 -15.71 11.04
N PRO A 262 -3.05 -15.98 9.75
CA PRO A 262 -4.08 -16.45 8.83
C PRO A 262 -4.68 -17.80 9.26
N ARG A 263 -5.88 -18.16 8.75
CA ARG A 263 -6.54 -19.44 9.11
C ARG A 263 -5.71 -20.58 8.51
N ARG A 264 -5.32 -21.58 9.31
CA ARG A 264 -4.76 -22.86 8.83
C ARG A 264 -5.68 -23.43 7.76
N ARG A 265 -5.32 -23.27 6.49
CA ARG A 265 -5.89 -24.00 5.36
C ARG A 265 -4.73 -24.74 4.73
N ARG A 266 -4.69 -26.06 4.91
CA ARG A 266 -3.75 -27.01 4.27
C ARG A 266 -4.03 -27.14 2.76
N SER A 267 -4.18 -26.03 2.04
CA SER A 267 -4.50 -26.05 0.62
C SER A 267 -3.57 -25.10 -0.12
N ALA A 268 -2.70 -25.74 -0.92
CA ALA A 268 -1.98 -25.29 -2.10
C ALA A 268 -1.58 -23.82 -2.20
N SER A 269 -0.25 -23.59 -2.18
CA SER A 269 0.47 -22.50 -2.86
C SER A 269 -0.34 -21.23 -3.14
N ASN A 270 -0.48 -20.38 -2.12
CA ASN A 270 -0.82 -18.99 -2.35
C ASN A 270 0.39 -18.33 -3.03
N THR A 271 0.42 -18.34 -4.35
CA THR A 271 1.53 -17.83 -5.19
C THR A 271 1.73 -16.31 -5.09
N ASN A 272 0.89 -15.59 -4.36
CA ASN A 272 0.99 -14.14 -4.17
C ASN A 272 0.87 -13.75 -2.68
N LEU A 273 1.82 -14.20 -1.86
CA LEU A 273 1.98 -13.68 -0.51
C LEU A 273 2.39 -12.20 -0.59
N LYS A 274 1.70 -11.34 0.16
CA LYS A 274 2.03 -9.90 0.25
C LYS A 274 2.81 -9.65 1.54
N HIS A 275 3.79 -8.76 1.49
CA HIS A 275 4.49 -8.28 2.68
C HIS A 275 3.50 -7.67 3.68
N ASP A 276 3.55 -8.12 4.93
CA ASP A 276 2.71 -7.62 6.02
C ASP A 276 3.53 -6.74 6.98
N PRO A 277 3.31 -5.41 6.98
CA PRO A 277 4.00 -4.51 7.90
C PRO A 277 3.76 -4.81 9.40
N ALA A 278 2.60 -5.39 9.75
CA ALA A 278 2.30 -5.76 11.13
C ALA A 278 3.12 -6.98 11.58
N LEU A 279 3.37 -7.93 10.68
CA LEU A 279 4.27 -9.04 10.94
C LEU A 279 5.73 -8.59 11.05
N LYS A 280 6.16 -7.64 10.21
CA LYS A 280 7.49 -7.02 10.33
C LYS A 280 7.66 -6.33 11.69
N ALA A 281 6.66 -5.57 12.11
CA ALA A 281 6.62 -4.94 13.43
C ALA A 281 6.67 -5.98 14.57
N LEU A 282 5.97 -7.12 14.41
CA LEU A 282 6.03 -8.24 15.36
C LEU A 282 7.44 -8.84 15.46
N ALA A 283 8.09 -9.10 14.33
CA ALA A 283 9.45 -9.62 14.29
C ALA A 283 10.43 -8.69 15.03
N VAL A 284 10.35 -7.38 14.77
CA VAL A 284 11.16 -6.37 15.47
C VAL A 284 10.90 -6.41 16.97
N ARG A 285 9.63 -6.37 17.40
CA ARG A 285 9.27 -6.34 18.82
C ARG A 285 9.75 -7.58 19.57
N THR A 286 9.63 -8.76 18.97
CA THR A 286 10.01 -10.02 19.65
C THR A 286 11.49 -10.36 19.49
N GLY A 287 12.23 -9.66 18.63
CA GLY A 287 13.62 -9.99 18.31
C GLY A 287 13.79 -11.35 17.61
N ARG A 288 12.76 -11.85 16.90
CA ARG A 288 12.75 -13.20 16.30
C ARG A 288 12.43 -13.17 14.83
N ILE A 289 13.03 -14.10 14.07
CA ILE A 289 12.77 -14.26 12.65
C ILE A 289 11.40 -14.94 12.47
N HIS A 290 10.49 -14.34 11.70
CA HIS A 290 9.19 -14.96 11.41
C HIS A 290 9.15 -15.50 9.99
N ILE A 291 8.69 -16.74 9.81
CA ILE A 291 8.62 -17.42 8.51
C ILE A 291 7.17 -17.67 8.12
N VAL A 292 6.80 -17.29 6.89
CA VAL A 292 5.48 -17.43 6.28
C VAL A 292 5.57 -18.30 5.03
N GLY A 293 4.72 -19.34 4.94
CA GLY A 293 4.76 -20.32 3.86
C GLY A 293 6.08 -21.11 3.84
N THR A 294 6.33 -21.86 2.79
CA THR A 294 7.53 -22.69 2.61
C THR A 294 8.36 -22.17 1.44
N PRO A 295 9.22 -21.14 1.64
CA PRO A 295 10.15 -20.76 0.60
C PRO A 295 11.09 -21.94 0.33
N THR A 296 11.30 -22.28 -0.93
CA THR A 296 12.22 -23.34 -1.34
C THR A 296 13.45 -22.71 -1.95
N LEU A 297 14.62 -23.06 -1.41
CA LEU A 297 15.92 -22.67 -1.94
C LEU A 297 16.64 -23.94 -2.37
N SER A 298 16.60 -24.23 -3.67
CA SER A 298 17.27 -25.39 -4.27
C SER A 298 18.17 -24.96 -5.45
N PRO A 299 19.18 -24.09 -5.22
CA PRO A 299 20.16 -23.77 -6.25
C PRO A 299 20.86 -25.06 -6.69
N ALA A 300 20.92 -25.23 -8.00
CA ALA A 300 21.57 -26.36 -8.63
C ALA A 300 22.95 -25.92 -9.14
N GLY A 301 24.01 -26.49 -8.58
CA GLY A 301 25.40 -26.22 -8.96
C GLY A 301 26.20 -25.46 -7.89
N ILE A 302 27.33 -24.87 -8.29
CA ILE A 302 28.20 -24.11 -7.38
C ILE A 302 27.57 -22.75 -7.12
N MET A 303 27.30 -22.42 -5.85
CA MET A 303 26.74 -21.12 -5.47
C MET A 303 27.79 -20.02 -5.66
N VAL A 304 27.44 -19.02 -6.46
CA VAL A 304 28.28 -17.84 -6.72
C VAL A 304 27.54 -16.61 -6.26
N TYR A 305 27.99 -15.99 -5.18
CA TYR A 305 27.44 -14.75 -4.65
C TYR A 305 27.99 -13.58 -5.44
N MET A 306 27.10 -12.84 -6.09
CA MET A 306 27.45 -11.78 -7.01
C MET A 306 26.91 -10.44 -6.50
N ASP A 307 27.78 -9.44 -6.51
CA ASP A 307 27.42 -8.05 -6.26
C ASP A 307 28.03 -7.16 -7.35
N VAL A 308 27.29 -6.14 -7.77
CA VAL A 308 27.67 -5.29 -8.89
C VAL A 308 27.50 -3.83 -8.52
N GLU A 309 28.53 -3.04 -8.78
CA GLU A 309 28.54 -1.61 -8.58
C GLU A 309 28.57 -0.87 -9.93
N GLY A 310 27.75 0.17 -10.04
CA GLY A 310 27.63 0.97 -11.25
C GLY A 310 27.16 2.39 -10.98
N ILE A 311 27.20 3.22 -12.02
CA ILE A 311 26.70 4.58 -12.04
C ILE A 311 25.42 4.58 -12.90
N PRO A 312 24.22 4.50 -12.29
CA PRO A 312 22.95 4.37 -13.03
C PRO A 312 22.70 5.50 -14.03
N ASP A 313 23.23 6.69 -13.74
CA ASP A 313 23.05 7.85 -14.59
C ASP A 313 23.82 7.77 -15.91
N ARG A 314 25.02 7.16 -15.89
CA ARG A 314 25.85 6.90 -17.07
C ARG A 314 25.56 5.55 -17.72
N THR A 315 24.75 4.71 -17.07
CA THR A 315 24.53 3.30 -17.47
C THR A 315 25.85 2.52 -17.59
N PHE A 316 26.79 2.82 -16.70
CA PHE A 316 28.13 2.26 -16.68
C PHE A 316 28.32 1.44 -15.40
N TYR A 317 28.92 0.25 -15.52
CA TYR A 317 29.27 -0.63 -14.41
C TYR A 317 30.77 -0.70 -14.26
N TYR A 318 31.26 -0.47 -13.05
CA TYR A 318 32.70 -0.28 -12.81
C TYR A 318 33.31 -1.36 -11.92
N LEU A 319 32.50 -2.17 -11.25
CA LEU A 319 33.00 -3.23 -10.39
C LEU A 319 32.00 -4.39 -10.32
N VAL A 320 32.52 -5.60 -10.48
CA VAL A 320 31.80 -6.87 -10.28
C VAL A 320 32.55 -7.71 -9.25
N GLY A 321 31.86 -8.12 -8.21
CA GLY A 321 32.37 -9.03 -7.18
C GLY A 321 31.75 -10.41 -7.35
N LEU A 322 32.59 -11.45 -7.29
CA LEU A 322 32.17 -12.84 -7.24
C LEU A 322 32.78 -13.52 -6.02
N ARG A 323 31.95 -14.25 -5.29
CA ARG A 323 32.37 -15.08 -4.16
C ARG A 323 31.80 -16.48 -4.29
N TYR A 324 32.63 -17.51 -4.17
CA TYR A 324 32.19 -18.90 -4.30
C TYR A 324 33.15 -19.85 -3.60
N SER A 325 32.65 -21.03 -3.22
CA SER A 325 33.47 -22.08 -2.62
C SER A 325 34.13 -22.92 -3.72
N SER A 326 35.45 -23.07 -3.65
CA SER A 326 36.23 -24.00 -4.48
C SER A 326 36.88 -25.04 -3.58
N GLY A 327 36.25 -26.22 -3.48
CA GLY A 327 36.65 -27.24 -2.50
C GLY A 327 36.42 -26.77 -1.06
N LYS A 328 37.50 -26.64 -0.27
CA LYS A 328 37.46 -26.14 1.12
C LYS A 328 37.79 -24.65 1.27
N GLN A 329 38.14 -23.96 0.18
CA GLN A 329 38.53 -22.55 0.22
C GLN A 329 37.41 -21.66 -0.35
N GLU A 330 37.18 -20.55 0.34
CA GLU A 330 36.32 -19.47 -0.14
C GLU A 330 37.14 -18.56 -1.06
N VAL A 331 36.74 -18.46 -2.32
CA VAL A 331 37.41 -17.63 -3.32
C VAL A 331 36.63 -16.33 -3.49
N GLN A 332 37.32 -15.20 -3.39
CA GLN A 332 36.81 -13.87 -3.73
C GLN A 332 37.54 -13.37 -4.99
N ARG A 333 36.78 -12.95 -6.01
CA ARG A 333 37.29 -12.29 -7.20
C ARG A 333 36.58 -10.96 -7.41
N SER A 334 37.33 -9.94 -7.81
CA SER A 334 36.80 -8.62 -8.14
C SER A 334 37.31 -8.19 -9.51
N PHE A 335 36.40 -7.74 -10.37
CA PHE A 335 36.70 -7.24 -11.71
C PHE A 335 36.39 -5.75 -11.74
N TRP A 336 37.35 -4.93 -12.16
CA TRP A 336 37.27 -3.48 -12.07
C TRP A 336 37.44 -2.83 -13.45
N ALA A 337 36.65 -1.79 -13.72
CA ALA A 337 36.79 -0.93 -14.89
C ALA A 337 37.10 0.52 -14.50
N ASP A 338 38.13 1.08 -15.12
CA ASP A 338 38.54 2.46 -14.87
C ASP A 338 37.60 3.46 -15.53
N ASN A 339 36.99 3.09 -16.65
CA ASN A 339 36.12 3.91 -17.50
C ASN A 339 35.22 3.02 -18.37
N GLU A 340 34.36 3.64 -19.18
CA GLU A 340 33.42 2.97 -20.07
C GLU A 340 34.09 2.07 -21.12
N VAL A 341 35.31 2.39 -21.54
CA VAL A 341 36.08 1.56 -22.49
C VAL A 341 36.52 0.25 -21.82
N GLY A 342 36.96 0.31 -20.56
CA GLY A 342 37.33 -0.85 -19.76
C GLY A 342 36.15 -1.74 -19.31
N GLU A 343 34.90 -1.29 -19.47
CA GLU A 343 33.71 -2.07 -19.10
C GLU A 343 33.68 -3.42 -19.83
N ARG A 344 34.06 -3.44 -21.12
CA ARG A 344 34.09 -4.65 -21.94
C ARG A 344 35.13 -5.66 -21.46
N GLU A 345 36.32 -5.20 -21.10
CA GLU A 345 37.40 -6.06 -20.60
C GLU A 345 37.05 -6.65 -19.23
N MET A 346 36.49 -5.82 -18.34
CA MET A 346 35.95 -6.25 -17.06
C MET A 346 34.87 -7.33 -17.23
N TRP A 347 33.93 -7.11 -18.15
CA TRP A 347 32.89 -8.08 -18.47
C TRP A 347 33.47 -9.40 -19.00
N ASN A 348 34.34 -9.34 -20.00
CA ASN A 348 34.95 -10.53 -20.60
C ASN A 348 35.73 -11.36 -19.57
N SER A 349 36.48 -10.68 -18.69
CA SER A 349 37.22 -11.33 -17.60
C SER A 349 36.27 -12.00 -16.60
N CYS A 350 35.18 -11.34 -16.24
CA CYS A 350 34.13 -11.89 -15.38
C CYS A 350 33.45 -13.11 -16.01
N LEU A 351 33.09 -13.01 -17.29
CA LEU A 351 32.42 -14.09 -18.03
C LEU A 351 33.32 -15.32 -18.15
N SER A 352 34.60 -15.11 -18.48
CA SER A 352 35.61 -16.18 -18.52
C SER A 352 35.77 -16.87 -17.17
N ALA A 353 35.84 -16.09 -16.08
CA ALA A 353 35.89 -16.64 -14.72
C ALA A 353 34.64 -17.45 -14.36
N LEU A 354 33.44 -17.01 -14.77
CA LEU A 354 32.20 -17.77 -14.56
C LEU A 354 32.16 -19.06 -15.38
N LYS A 355 32.65 -19.06 -16.62
CA LYS A 355 32.75 -20.28 -17.46
C LYS A 355 33.69 -21.33 -16.87
N GLN A 356 34.74 -20.91 -16.16
CA GLN A 356 35.65 -21.82 -15.46
C GLN A 356 35.02 -22.49 -14.24
N ILE A 357 33.95 -21.93 -13.68
CA ILE A 357 33.23 -22.52 -12.55
C ILE A 357 32.28 -23.58 -13.11
N GLY A 358 32.46 -24.84 -12.70
CA GLY A 358 31.58 -25.93 -13.15
C GLY A 358 30.13 -25.71 -12.68
N ASN A 359 29.21 -25.51 -13.63
CA ASN A 359 27.78 -25.31 -13.40
C ASN A 359 27.47 -24.24 -12.31
N PRO A 360 27.75 -22.94 -12.56
CA PRO A 360 27.60 -21.90 -11.55
C PRO A 360 26.13 -21.47 -11.41
N CYS A 361 25.67 -21.25 -10.18
CA CYS A 361 24.34 -20.72 -9.84
C CYS A 361 24.51 -19.38 -9.14
N LEU A 362 24.04 -18.31 -9.78
CA LEU A 362 24.20 -16.95 -9.26
C LEU A 362 23.21 -16.66 -8.14
N ILE A 363 23.73 -16.19 -7.01
CA ILE A 363 22.93 -15.72 -5.88
C ILE A 363 23.21 -14.24 -5.70
N HIS A 364 22.16 -13.44 -5.69
CA HIS A 364 22.28 -11.99 -5.62
C HIS A 364 21.16 -11.39 -4.77
N TYR A 365 21.40 -10.21 -4.21
CA TYR A 365 20.46 -9.62 -3.26
C TYR A 365 19.23 -9.03 -3.96
N GLY A 366 19.41 -8.24 -5.03
CA GLY A 366 18.36 -7.43 -5.64
C GLY A 366 18.06 -7.80 -7.09
N SER A 367 17.29 -6.98 -7.80
CA SER A 367 17.11 -7.16 -9.26
C SER A 367 18.16 -6.41 -10.08
N TYR A 368 19.14 -5.77 -9.43
CA TYR A 368 20.13 -4.94 -10.09
C TYR A 368 21.15 -5.79 -10.84
N GLU A 369 21.59 -6.91 -10.26
CA GLU A 369 22.59 -7.80 -10.84
C GLU A 369 22.04 -8.54 -12.07
N THR A 370 20.77 -8.92 -12.06
CA THR A 370 20.10 -9.50 -13.25
C THR A 370 19.89 -8.46 -14.36
N GLN A 371 19.67 -7.19 -14.02
CA GLN A 371 19.65 -6.11 -15.01
C GLN A 371 21.03 -5.86 -15.60
N PHE A 372 22.09 -5.95 -14.79
CA PHE A 372 23.47 -5.92 -15.24
C PHE A 372 23.73 -7.02 -16.27
N LEU A 373 23.47 -8.28 -15.95
CA LEU A 373 23.68 -9.42 -16.85
C LEU A 373 22.92 -9.27 -18.18
N ARG A 374 21.63 -8.89 -18.12
CA ARG A 374 20.83 -8.64 -19.34
C ARG A 374 21.42 -7.53 -20.21
N ARG A 375 21.94 -6.46 -19.60
CA ARG A 375 22.56 -5.36 -20.33
C ARG A 375 23.90 -5.78 -20.94
N MET A 376 24.75 -6.48 -20.18
CA MET A 376 26.03 -6.96 -20.68
C MET A 376 25.85 -7.96 -21.82
N LYS A 377 24.85 -8.84 -21.73
CA LYS A 377 24.44 -9.73 -22.82
C LYS A 377 24.18 -8.95 -24.11
N VAL A 378 23.34 -7.91 -24.05
CA VAL A 378 23.00 -7.08 -25.22
C VAL A 378 24.20 -6.27 -25.74
N ARG A 379 25.08 -5.81 -24.85
CA ARG A 379 26.21 -4.95 -25.22
C ARG A 379 27.40 -5.70 -25.80
N TYR A 380 27.72 -6.87 -25.25
CA TYR A 380 29.04 -7.49 -25.43
C TYR A 380 29.01 -8.96 -25.85
N CYS A 381 27.89 -9.68 -25.74
CA CYS A 381 27.79 -11.05 -26.27
C CYS A 381 27.43 -10.99 -27.76
N SER A 382 28.43 -11.16 -28.63
CA SER A 382 28.22 -11.29 -30.09
C SER A 382 27.88 -12.71 -30.52
N ASP A 383 28.42 -13.70 -29.80
CA ASP A 383 28.37 -15.10 -30.20
C ASP A 383 27.25 -15.84 -29.46
N LEU A 384 26.64 -16.82 -30.13
CA LEU A 384 25.50 -17.58 -29.59
C LEU A 384 25.86 -18.33 -28.29
N GLU A 385 27.08 -18.86 -28.19
CA GLU A 385 27.54 -19.60 -27.01
C GLU A 385 27.54 -18.72 -25.74
N ASP A 386 28.09 -17.50 -25.81
CA ASP A 386 28.11 -16.57 -24.69
C ASP A 386 26.70 -16.11 -24.30
N SER A 387 25.87 -15.83 -25.30
CA SER A 387 24.48 -15.44 -25.10
C SER A 387 23.68 -16.53 -24.39
N ASP A 388 23.83 -17.79 -24.82
CA ASP A 388 23.13 -18.94 -24.25
C ASP A 388 23.63 -19.27 -22.84
N PHE A 389 24.95 -19.13 -22.60
CA PHE A 389 25.51 -19.28 -21.26
C PHE A 389 24.92 -18.25 -20.29
N VAL A 390 24.85 -16.97 -20.68
CA VAL A 390 24.28 -15.90 -19.83
C VAL A 390 22.78 -16.11 -19.60
N GLU A 391 22.03 -16.59 -20.60
CA GLU A 391 20.61 -16.95 -20.41
C GLU A 391 20.46 -18.14 -19.44
N GLY A 392 21.35 -19.12 -19.53
CA GLY A 392 21.48 -20.23 -18.58
C GLY A 392 21.82 -19.78 -17.16
N LEU A 393 22.59 -18.70 -16.98
CA LEU A 393 22.83 -18.08 -15.67
C LEU A 393 21.57 -17.38 -15.15
N LEU A 394 20.92 -16.57 -16.00
CA LEU A 394 19.73 -15.79 -15.65
C LEU A 394 18.55 -16.68 -15.24
N SER A 395 18.34 -17.80 -15.95
CA SER A 395 17.26 -18.75 -15.65
C SER A 395 17.43 -19.47 -14.30
N ARG A 396 18.67 -19.62 -13.84
CA ARG A 396 19.03 -20.28 -12.56
C ARG A 396 19.40 -19.29 -11.45
N ALA A 397 19.39 -17.99 -11.73
CA ALA A 397 19.77 -16.97 -10.76
C ALA A 397 18.72 -16.84 -9.65
N VAL A 398 19.19 -16.74 -8.40
CA VAL A 398 18.35 -16.63 -7.22
C VAL A 398 18.40 -15.21 -6.64
N ASN A 399 17.24 -14.57 -6.62
CA ASN A 399 17.05 -13.24 -6.03
C ASN A 399 16.60 -13.35 -4.56
N LEU A 400 17.49 -13.06 -3.62
CA LEU A 400 17.21 -13.19 -2.19
C LEU A 400 16.13 -12.23 -1.69
N VAL A 401 16.06 -10.98 -2.20
CA VAL A 401 15.00 -10.04 -1.81
C VAL A 401 13.62 -10.60 -2.14
N THR A 402 13.45 -11.21 -3.33
CA THR A 402 12.14 -11.80 -3.70
C THR A 402 11.76 -12.96 -2.78
N LEU A 403 12.73 -13.76 -2.35
CA LEU A 403 12.52 -14.87 -1.44
C LEU A 403 12.18 -14.38 -0.02
N ILE A 404 12.84 -13.32 0.46
CA ILE A 404 12.65 -12.80 1.82
C ILE A 404 11.37 -11.97 1.93
N TYR A 405 11.09 -11.10 0.95
CA TYR A 405 10.14 -9.98 1.09
C TYR A 405 8.74 -10.37 1.62
N ALA A 406 8.19 -11.52 1.24
CA ALA A 406 6.88 -11.95 1.73
C ALA A 406 6.94 -13.18 2.66
N HIS A 407 8.09 -13.84 2.76
CA HIS A 407 8.22 -15.13 3.42
C HIS A 407 9.07 -15.09 4.70
N VAL A 408 10.08 -14.22 4.80
CA VAL A 408 11.01 -14.21 5.92
C VAL A 408 11.12 -12.79 6.48
N TYR A 409 10.71 -12.63 7.73
CA TYR A 409 10.69 -11.35 8.42
C TYR A 409 11.78 -11.35 9.48
N PHE A 410 12.94 -10.80 9.13
CA PHE A 410 14.01 -10.55 10.09
C PHE A 410 13.61 -9.47 11.10
N PRO A 411 14.11 -9.54 12.36
CA PRO A 411 13.85 -8.55 13.41
C PRO A 411 14.65 -7.24 13.22
N THR A 412 14.72 -6.78 11.98
CA THR A 412 15.32 -5.51 11.55
C THR A 412 14.22 -4.57 11.08
N TYR A 413 14.46 -3.26 11.02
CA TYR A 413 13.44 -2.32 10.56
C TYR A 413 13.24 -2.35 9.04
N SER A 414 14.32 -2.50 8.27
CA SER A 414 14.29 -2.64 6.81
C SER A 414 14.70 -4.04 6.36
N ASN A 415 14.45 -4.33 5.09
CA ASN A 415 15.00 -5.50 4.40
C ASN A 415 16.20 -5.08 3.51
N GLY A 416 17.04 -4.14 3.98
CA GLY A 416 18.31 -3.83 3.33
C GLY A 416 19.38 -4.85 3.73
N LEU A 417 20.26 -5.22 2.78
CA LEU A 417 21.31 -6.21 3.01
C LEU A 417 22.15 -5.88 4.25
N LYS A 418 22.48 -4.60 4.45
CA LYS A 418 23.29 -4.14 5.57
C LYS A 418 22.63 -4.28 6.92
N GLU A 419 21.33 -4.01 7.02
CA GLU A 419 20.62 -4.17 8.29
C GLU A 419 20.48 -5.66 8.64
N ILE A 420 20.13 -6.49 7.66
CA ILE A 420 20.02 -7.94 7.86
C ILE A 420 21.40 -8.55 8.14
N GLY A 421 22.42 -8.20 7.38
CA GLY A 421 23.78 -8.70 7.57
C GLY A 421 24.36 -8.30 8.92
N LYS A 422 24.17 -7.05 9.38
CA LYS A 422 24.57 -6.64 10.74
C LYS A 422 23.88 -7.48 11.81
N TYR A 423 22.59 -7.78 11.64
CA TYR A 423 21.86 -8.69 12.54
C TYR A 423 22.43 -10.12 12.50
N LEU A 424 22.91 -10.59 11.35
CA LEU A 424 23.58 -11.88 11.19
C LEU A 424 25.05 -11.88 11.62
N GLY A 425 25.58 -10.76 12.11
CA GLY A 425 26.96 -10.63 12.58
C GLY A 425 27.97 -10.19 11.51
N CYS A 426 27.54 -9.85 10.29
CA CYS A 426 28.40 -9.25 9.28
C CYS A 426 28.88 -7.87 9.75
N LYS A 427 30.15 -7.57 9.50
CA LYS A 427 30.76 -6.28 9.76
C LYS A 427 31.26 -5.72 8.44
N TRP A 428 30.92 -4.47 8.18
CA TRP A 428 31.56 -3.70 7.13
C TRP A 428 32.73 -2.96 7.75
N SER A 429 33.87 -2.95 7.07
CA SER A 429 35.07 -2.24 7.53
C SER A 429 34.79 -0.73 7.66
N ASP A 430 33.91 -0.23 6.80
CA ASP A 430 33.52 1.17 6.79
C ASP A 430 32.19 1.44 7.53
N PRO A 431 32.15 2.33 8.54
CA PRO A 431 30.92 2.66 9.25
C PRO A 431 29.90 3.37 8.36
N GLU A 432 30.33 4.02 7.29
CA GLU A 432 29.51 4.76 6.33
C GLU A 432 29.16 3.95 5.07
N ALA A 433 29.43 2.64 5.05
CA ALA A 433 29.14 1.77 3.92
C ALA A 433 27.67 1.92 3.45
N SER A 434 27.45 2.58 2.31
CA SER A 434 26.14 2.81 1.69
C SER A 434 26.30 2.90 0.17
N GLY A 435 25.31 2.44 -0.60
CA GLY A 435 25.37 2.57 -2.06
C GLY A 435 25.34 4.03 -2.54
N ALA A 436 24.88 4.97 -1.71
CA ALA A 436 24.99 6.39 -2.01
C ALA A 436 26.43 6.91 -1.79
N ASN A 437 27.13 6.39 -0.80
CA ASN A 437 28.52 6.75 -0.51
C ASN A 437 29.50 6.08 -1.47
N SER A 438 29.21 4.86 -1.97
CA SER A 438 30.02 4.22 -3.00
C SER A 438 30.12 5.09 -4.27
N LEU A 439 29.02 5.77 -4.66
CA LEU A 439 29.04 6.74 -5.75
C LEU A 439 29.95 7.94 -5.48
N VAL A 440 29.97 8.47 -4.25
CA VAL A 440 30.86 9.58 -3.87
C VAL A 440 32.33 9.12 -3.91
N TRP A 441 32.63 7.94 -3.38
CA TRP A 441 33.98 7.36 -3.42
C TRP A 441 34.43 7.11 -4.85
N ARG A 442 33.53 6.62 -5.72
CA ARG A 442 33.81 6.43 -7.15
C ARG A 442 34.09 7.76 -7.85
N SER A 443 33.29 8.80 -7.62
CA SER A 443 33.54 10.13 -8.18
C SER A 443 34.87 10.73 -7.67
N GLY A 444 35.18 10.54 -6.39
CA GLY A 444 36.47 10.93 -5.81
C GLY A 444 37.65 10.22 -6.47
N TRP A 445 37.52 8.91 -6.70
CA TRP A 445 38.53 8.10 -7.36
C TRP A 445 38.73 8.50 -8.82
N GLU A 446 37.66 8.75 -9.59
CA GLU A 446 37.76 9.17 -10.99
C GLU A 446 38.54 10.48 -11.15
N ARG A 447 38.40 11.39 -10.18
CA ARG A 447 39.06 12.69 -10.18
C ARG A 447 40.51 12.63 -9.71
N THR A 448 40.75 11.94 -8.59
CA THR A 448 42.06 11.97 -7.89
C THR A 448 42.94 10.78 -8.20
N ARG A 449 42.37 9.69 -8.73
CA ARG A 449 42.99 8.36 -8.86
C ARG A 449 43.58 7.82 -7.55
N ASN A 450 43.06 8.28 -6.40
CA ASN A 450 43.54 7.86 -5.09
C ASN A 450 43.29 6.35 -4.84
N PRO A 451 44.35 5.52 -4.66
CA PRO A 451 44.19 4.06 -4.50
C PRO A 451 43.34 3.68 -3.28
N VAL A 452 43.34 4.49 -2.21
CA VAL A 452 42.55 4.23 -1.00
C VAL A 452 41.06 4.19 -1.29
N LEU A 453 40.56 5.07 -2.17
CA LEU A 453 39.14 5.08 -2.56
C LEU A 453 38.76 3.83 -3.38
N ARG A 454 39.68 3.33 -4.20
CA ARG A 454 39.49 2.09 -4.96
C ARG A 454 39.47 0.88 -4.03
N GLU A 455 40.43 0.78 -3.12
CA GLU A 455 40.49 -0.30 -2.12
C GLU A 455 39.23 -0.30 -1.23
N ARG A 456 38.77 0.88 -0.82
CA ARG A 456 37.51 1.05 -0.08
C ARG A 456 36.30 0.50 -0.85
N LEU A 457 36.21 0.76 -2.17
CA LEU A 457 35.15 0.22 -3.03
C LEU A 457 35.25 -1.30 -3.22
N LEU A 458 36.47 -1.82 -3.38
CA LEU A 458 36.71 -3.26 -3.51
C LEU A 458 36.34 -4.01 -2.23
N ALA A 459 36.74 -3.50 -1.07
CA ALA A 459 36.38 -4.04 0.23
C ALA A 459 34.86 -4.01 0.42
N TYR A 460 34.23 -2.87 0.13
CA TYR A 460 32.78 -2.69 0.23
C TYR A 460 31.99 -3.73 -0.59
N ASN A 461 32.36 -3.95 -1.85
CA ASN A 461 31.72 -4.94 -2.73
C ASN A 461 31.99 -6.39 -2.26
N ALA A 462 33.20 -6.70 -1.80
CA ALA A 462 33.53 -8.02 -1.26
C ALA A 462 32.74 -8.34 0.02
N GLU A 463 32.55 -7.34 0.89
CA GLU A 463 31.72 -7.45 2.10
C GLU A 463 30.24 -7.65 1.77
N ASP A 464 29.72 -7.02 0.72
CA ASP A 464 28.34 -7.24 0.24
C ASP A 464 28.17 -8.66 -0.35
N CYS A 465 29.16 -9.20 -1.07
CA CYS A 465 29.18 -10.62 -1.47
C CYS A 465 29.17 -11.56 -0.24
N GLN A 466 30.00 -11.28 0.77
CA GLN A 466 30.07 -12.07 2.00
C GLN A 466 28.76 -12.00 2.80
N ALA A 467 28.15 -10.83 2.92
CA ALA A 467 26.86 -10.66 3.58
C ALA A 467 25.75 -11.44 2.87
N THR A 468 25.80 -11.47 1.53
CA THR A 468 24.88 -12.28 0.71
C THR A 468 25.07 -13.76 0.99
N GLN A 469 26.31 -14.25 1.07
CA GLN A 469 26.62 -15.64 1.47
C GLN A 469 26.05 -15.99 2.84
N MET A 470 26.38 -15.20 3.87
CA MET A 470 25.95 -15.48 5.24
C MET A 470 24.42 -15.49 5.36
N LEU A 471 23.75 -14.60 4.63
CA LEU A 471 22.29 -14.59 4.55
C LEU A 471 21.74 -15.86 3.89
N THR A 472 22.32 -16.30 2.78
CA THR A 472 21.94 -17.55 2.11
C THR A 472 22.13 -18.75 3.03
N GLU A 473 23.28 -18.88 3.68
CA GLU A 473 23.55 -19.95 4.65
C GLU A 473 22.57 -19.94 5.82
N ARG A 474 22.22 -18.75 6.33
CA ARG A 474 21.21 -18.64 7.39
C ARG A 474 19.83 -19.06 6.90
N LEU A 475 19.43 -18.64 5.71
CA LEU A 475 18.16 -19.06 5.11
C LEU A 475 18.09 -20.57 4.91
N TYR A 476 19.18 -21.20 4.48
CA TYR A 476 19.27 -22.65 4.39
C TYR A 476 19.07 -23.35 5.73
N LYS A 477 19.78 -22.92 6.77
CA LYS A 477 19.64 -23.47 8.13
C LYS A 477 18.20 -23.35 8.62
N LEU A 478 17.57 -22.18 8.45
CA LEU A 478 16.17 -21.94 8.83
C LEU A 478 15.17 -22.84 8.08
N LEU A 479 15.46 -23.16 6.81
CA LEU A 479 14.62 -24.04 6.00
C LEU A 479 14.78 -25.52 6.34
N LEU A 480 15.99 -25.93 6.74
CA LEU A 480 16.28 -27.28 7.25
C LEU A 480 15.67 -27.50 8.64
N GLU A 481 15.85 -26.56 9.57
CA GLU A 481 15.30 -26.60 10.93
C GLU A 481 13.77 -26.73 10.95
N LYS A 482 13.09 -26.22 9.92
CA LYS A 482 11.64 -26.36 9.74
C LYS A 482 11.14 -27.80 9.64
N GLN A 483 12.03 -28.77 9.38
CA GLN A 483 11.70 -30.20 9.28
C GLN A 483 11.86 -30.95 10.62
N SER A 484 12.53 -30.35 11.61
CA SER A 484 12.77 -30.92 12.94
C SER A 484 12.00 -30.11 14.00
N ALA A 485 10.93 -30.67 14.56
CA ALA A 485 9.92 -29.92 15.31
C ALA A 485 10.29 -29.51 16.76
N ASP A 486 11.55 -29.62 17.20
CA ASP A 486 11.84 -29.68 18.64
C ASP A 486 13.13 -28.94 19.09
N SER A 487 13.34 -27.72 18.61
CA SER A 487 14.48 -26.90 19.09
C SER A 487 14.05 -25.48 19.40
N GLU A 488 14.49 -24.96 20.55
CA GLU A 488 14.49 -23.53 20.90
C GLU A 488 15.28 -22.77 19.83
N THR A 489 14.60 -22.42 18.76
CA THR A 489 15.18 -21.78 17.58
C THR A 489 14.81 -20.30 17.58
N ASP A 490 15.74 -19.45 17.14
CA ASP A 490 15.56 -18.00 16.94
C ASP A 490 14.48 -17.64 15.89
N SER A 491 13.77 -18.63 15.35
CA SER A 491 12.78 -18.48 14.29
C SER A 491 11.42 -19.05 14.67
N VAL A 492 10.36 -18.37 14.23
CA VAL A 492 8.98 -18.72 14.53
C VAL A 492 8.22 -18.91 13.22
N ASN A 493 7.68 -20.11 13.02
CA ASN A 493 6.76 -20.37 11.91
C ASN A 493 5.38 -19.75 12.21
N VAL A 494 4.96 -18.81 11.37
CA VAL A 494 3.68 -18.09 11.53
C VAL A 494 2.46 -19.02 11.42
N GLU A 495 2.57 -20.14 10.71
CA GLU A 495 1.51 -21.16 10.61
C GLU A 495 1.42 -22.02 11.89
N GLY A 496 2.52 -22.08 12.64
CA GLY A 496 2.65 -22.74 13.94
C GLY A 496 2.11 -21.90 15.10
N LEU A 497 2.07 -20.57 14.97
CA LEU A 497 1.54 -19.66 15.99
C LEU A 497 0.12 -20.05 16.39
N GLU A 498 -0.04 -20.45 17.65
CA GLU A 498 -1.37 -20.73 18.20
C GLU A 498 -2.23 -19.47 18.12
N ARG A 499 -3.42 -19.65 17.55
CA ARG A 499 -4.42 -18.59 17.58
C ARG A 499 -4.96 -18.51 18.99
N SER A 500 -4.63 -17.43 19.70
CA SER A 500 -5.18 -17.08 21.00
C SER A 500 -6.69 -16.76 20.98
N TYR A 501 -7.46 -17.24 19.99
CA TYR A 501 -8.89 -16.94 19.87
C TYR A 501 -9.74 -18.21 19.68
N PRO A 502 -10.82 -18.40 20.48
CA PRO A 502 -11.39 -17.46 21.42
C PRO A 502 -10.88 -17.74 22.84
N LEU A 503 -9.67 -17.31 23.20
CA LEU A 503 -9.52 -16.87 24.58
C LEU A 503 -10.36 -15.59 24.63
N ARG A 504 -11.52 -15.66 25.30
CA ARG A 504 -12.23 -14.47 25.78
C ARG A 504 -11.15 -13.55 26.31
N PHE A 505 -11.14 -12.28 25.91
CA PHE A 505 -10.23 -11.28 26.46
C PHE A 505 -10.05 -11.58 27.96
N GLY A 506 -8.86 -12.04 28.34
CA GLY A 506 -8.55 -12.27 29.74
C GLY A 506 -8.72 -10.95 30.49
N PRO A 507 -8.68 -10.96 31.83
CA PRO A 507 -8.63 -9.70 32.59
C PRO A 507 -7.53 -8.80 31.99
N LEU A 508 -7.93 -7.62 31.51
CA LEU A 508 -7.02 -6.63 30.93
C LEU A 508 -6.13 -6.11 32.06
N THR A 509 -4.87 -6.52 32.07
CA THR A 509 -3.85 -5.92 32.93
C THR A 509 -3.33 -4.66 32.26
N TYR A 510 -3.72 -3.50 32.76
CA TYR A 510 -3.27 -2.22 32.24
C TYR A 510 -1.89 -1.89 32.82
N ALA A 511 -1.00 -1.34 31.98
CA ALA A 511 0.33 -0.89 32.43
C ALA A 511 0.26 0.22 33.48
N LEU A 512 -0.85 0.97 33.50
CA LEU A 512 -1.17 2.00 34.49
C LEU A 512 -2.59 1.74 35.02
N PRO A 513 -2.80 1.71 36.35
CA PRO A 513 -4.14 1.55 36.95
C PRO A 513 -5.15 2.59 36.44
N GLU A 514 -4.70 3.77 36.07
CA GLU A 514 -5.51 4.86 35.54
C GLU A 514 -6.11 4.51 34.17
N PHE A 515 -5.41 3.72 33.34
CA PHE A 515 -5.95 3.27 32.06
C PHE A 515 -7.09 2.28 32.21
N GLN A 516 -7.14 1.55 33.32
CA GLN A 516 -8.31 0.76 33.66
C GLN A 516 -9.53 1.67 33.83
N ARG A 517 -9.39 2.71 34.65
CA ARG A 517 -10.44 3.73 34.85
C ARG A 517 -10.82 4.43 33.57
N ILE A 518 -9.85 4.80 32.73
CA ILE A 518 -10.10 5.44 31.43
C ILE A 518 -10.82 4.48 30.49
N ASN A 519 -10.45 3.20 30.41
CA ASN A 519 -11.12 2.25 29.51
C ASN A 519 -12.53 1.90 30.01
N GLU A 520 -12.71 1.77 31.33
CA GLU A 520 -14.02 1.66 31.99
C GLU A 520 -14.89 2.89 31.69
N ALA A 521 -14.30 4.09 31.66
CA ALA A 521 -14.98 5.34 31.32
C ALA A 521 -15.11 5.59 29.79
N ALA A 522 -14.23 5.05 28.95
CA ALA A 522 -14.23 5.27 27.50
C ALA A 522 -15.37 4.51 26.81
N TYR A 523 -15.85 3.44 27.45
CA TYR A 523 -17.10 2.78 27.05
C TYR A 523 -18.32 3.70 27.19
N TRP A 524 -18.20 4.77 28.00
CA TRP A 524 -19.26 5.76 28.24
C TRP A 524 -19.42 6.76 27.10
N ASP A 525 -18.33 7.22 26.47
CA ASP A 525 -18.41 8.19 25.37
C ASP A 525 -18.77 7.53 24.03
N TYR A 526 -18.36 6.29 23.77
CA TYR A 526 -18.85 5.51 22.63
C TYR A 526 -20.35 5.17 22.74
N GLN A 527 -20.90 5.13 23.95
CA GLN A 527 -22.33 4.94 24.22
C GLN A 527 -23.16 6.23 24.08
N ARG A 528 -22.57 7.41 24.32
CA ARG A 528 -23.27 8.70 24.17
C ARG A 528 -23.69 9.02 22.75
N ASP A 529 -22.86 8.68 21.76
CA ASP A 529 -23.18 8.95 20.35
C ASP A 529 -24.27 8.04 19.76
N LYS A 530 -24.66 6.95 20.45
CA LYS A 530 -25.56 5.93 19.87
C LYS A 530 -26.67 5.39 20.78
N VAL A 531 -26.91 5.96 21.96
CA VAL A 531 -28.02 5.52 22.82
C VAL A 531 -28.92 6.69 23.22
N TYR A 532 -30.16 6.65 22.71
CA TYR A 532 -31.30 7.39 23.27
C TYR A 532 -31.63 6.86 24.66
N LEU A 533 -31.66 7.74 25.66
CA LEU A 533 -32.03 7.40 27.04
C LEU A 533 -33.50 6.94 27.10
N ARG A 534 -33.72 5.65 27.34
CA ARG A 534 -34.97 5.17 27.93
C ARG A 534 -34.92 5.41 29.44
N SER A 535 -35.43 6.56 29.86
CA SER A 535 -35.87 6.77 31.24
C SER A 535 -37.00 5.78 31.54
N PHE A 536 -36.74 4.75 32.34
CA PHE A 536 -37.59 4.28 33.45
C PHE A 536 -36.95 3.03 34.08
N ARG A 537 -36.65 3.14 35.38
CA ARG A 537 -35.98 2.16 36.23
C ARG A 537 -36.79 0.88 36.39
N ARG A 538 -36.16 -0.29 36.27
CA ARG A 538 -36.47 -1.43 37.17
C ARG A 538 -35.20 -2.19 37.57
N LYS A 539 -35.20 -2.52 38.86
CA LYS A 539 -34.09 -2.99 39.68
C LYS A 539 -33.51 -4.33 39.21
N THR A 540 -32.22 -4.44 39.41
CA THR A 540 -31.36 -5.62 39.42
C THR A 540 -31.99 -6.86 40.06
N ALA A 541 -31.87 -8.03 39.41
CA ALA A 541 -31.66 -9.31 40.08
C ALA A 541 -30.86 -10.26 39.17
N ARG A 542 -29.90 -10.92 39.82
CA ARG A 542 -28.74 -11.65 39.27
C ARG A 542 -29.12 -12.93 38.52
N ALA A 543 -28.19 -13.37 37.67
CA ALA A 543 -28.19 -14.68 37.02
C ALA A 543 -28.19 -15.82 38.06
N GLY A 544 -29.02 -16.83 37.81
CA GLY A 544 -29.04 -18.13 38.47
C GLY A 544 -29.52 -19.20 37.47
N PRO A 545 -29.13 -20.46 37.67
CA PRO A 545 -29.05 -21.48 36.62
C PRO A 545 -30.42 -22.02 36.22
N GLY A 546 -30.56 -22.42 34.95
CA GLY A 546 -31.55 -23.42 34.52
C GLY A 546 -33.00 -23.18 34.96
N ARG A 547 -33.62 -22.07 34.59
CA ARG A 547 -35.09 -22.03 34.46
C ARG A 547 -35.43 -21.80 32.99
N ARG A 548 -36.03 -22.82 32.36
CA ARG A 548 -36.90 -22.61 31.20
C ARG A 548 -37.87 -21.50 31.63
N LEU A 549 -37.74 -20.31 31.05
CA LEU A 549 -38.77 -19.29 31.18
C LEU A 549 -40.08 -19.97 30.77
N PRO A 550 -41.14 -19.92 31.60
CA PRO A 550 -42.43 -20.39 31.15
C PRO A 550 -42.73 -19.62 29.88
N CYS A 551 -42.89 -20.35 28.78
CA CYS A 551 -43.51 -19.84 27.58
C CYS A 551 -44.94 -19.49 28.01
N ASN A 552 -45.14 -18.26 28.48
CA ASN A 552 -46.45 -17.67 28.46
C ASN A 552 -46.81 -17.63 26.97
N LYS A 553 -47.56 -18.64 26.55
CA LYS A 553 -48.40 -18.61 25.37
C LYS A 553 -49.36 -17.43 25.60
N ALA A 554 -48.89 -16.21 25.37
CA ALA A 554 -49.79 -15.13 25.04
C ALA A 554 -50.32 -15.52 23.67
N ASP A 555 -51.46 -16.22 23.67
CA ASP A 555 -52.16 -16.59 22.45
C ASP A 555 -52.31 -15.32 21.61
N ALA A 556 -51.85 -15.37 20.36
CA ALA A 556 -51.91 -14.22 19.47
C ALA A 556 -53.34 -13.69 19.42
N HIS A 557 -53.54 -12.40 19.72
CA HIS A 557 -54.85 -11.78 19.72
C HIS A 557 -55.57 -12.05 18.39
N ILE A 558 -56.72 -12.72 18.46
CA ILE A 558 -57.49 -13.15 17.29
C ILE A 558 -58.34 -11.96 16.83
N ASN A 559 -58.05 -11.42 15.65
CA ASN A 559 -58.77 -10.27 15.10
C ASN A 559 -60.08 -10.66 14.41
N LYS A 560 -60.15 -11.87 13.85
CA LYS A 560 -61.33 -12.39 13.17
C LYS A 560 -61.42 -13.90 13.36
N THR A 561 -62.58 -14.39 13.75
CA THR A 561 -62.88 -15.82 13.75
C THR A 561 -63.83 -16.13 12.61
N VAL A 562 -63.44 -17.04 11.73
CA VAL A 562 -64.24 -17.51 10.61
C VAL A 562 -64.63 -18.95 10.90
N ARG A 563 -65.92 -19.27 10.80
CA ARG A 563 -66.37 -20.66 10.73
C ARG A 563 -66.43 -21.03 9.26
N ALA A 564 -65.57 -21.94 8.84
CA ALA A 564 -65.65 -22.49 7.49
C ALA A 564 -67.03 -23.14 7.32
N GLN A 565 -67.66 -22.95 6.17
CA GLN A 565 -68.97 -23.55 5.88
C GLN A 565 -68.89 -25.07 6.11
N GLU A 566 -69.90 -25.63 6.77
CA GLU A 566 -70.03 -27.08 7.02
C GLU A 566 -70.41 -27.83 5.73
N ALA A 567 -69.67 -27.63 4.64
CA ALA A 567 -69.76 -28.51 3.50
C ALA A 567 -69.25 -29.89 3.97
N ARG A 568 -70.14 -30.88 3.89
CA ARG A 568 -69.83 -32.26 4.27
C ARG A 568 -69.22 -32.93 3.04
N PRO A 569 -68.07 -33.63 3.19
CA PRO A 569 -67.48 -34.34 2.06
C PRO A 569 -68.47 -35.32 1.45
N THR A 570 -68.68 -35.23 0.15
CA THR A 570 -69.60 -36.09 -0.59
C THR A 570 -68.98 -37.45 -0.93
N ALA A 571 -67.66 -37.51 -1.09
CA ALA A 571 -66.92 -38.74 -1.40
C ALA A 571 -65.54 -38.77 -0.73
N CYS A 572 -65.08 -39.97 -0.34
CA CYS A 572 -63.77 -40.14 0.29
C CYS A 572 -62.66 -40.14 -0.75
N PRO A 573 -61.61 -39.30 -0.63
CA PRO A 573 -60.51 -39.23 -1.60
C PRO A 573 -59.67 -40.51 -1.66
N LYS A 574 -59.80 -41.42 -0.67
CA LYS A 574 -59.07 -42.69 -0.63
C LYS A 574 -59.89 -43.89 -1.13
N CYS A 575 -61.21 -43.90 -0.95
CA CYS A 575 -62.03 -45.09 -1.22
C CYS A 575 -63.40 -44.81 -1.87
N GLY A 576 -63.69 -43.56 -2.22
CA GLY A 576 -64.94 -43.16 -2.88
C GLY A 576 -66.19 -43.17 -1.99
N ALA A 577 -66.18 -43.82 -0.82
CA ALA A 577 -67.37 -43.94 0.03
C ALA A 577 -67.88 -42.58 0.55
N GLY A 578 -69.21 -42.39 0.55
CA GLY A 578 -69.88 -41.16 0.98
C GLY A 578 -70.27 -41.07 2.47
N LYS A 579 -70.03 -42.14 3.26
CA LYS A 579 -70.36 -42.15 4.70
C LYS A 579 -69.20 -41.60 5.55
N PHE A 580 -69.44 -40.46 6.20
CA PHE A 580 -68.49 -39.79 7.10
C PHE A 580 -69.10 -39.52 8.48
N HIS A 581 -68.31 -39.59 9.55
CA HIS A 581 -68.69 -39.01 10.85
C HIS A 581 -67.84 -37.75 11.15
N LYS A 582 -68.40 -36.86 11.97
CA LYS A 582 -67.70 -35.67 12.48
C LYS A 582 -66.61 -36.14 13.45
N ASN A 583 -65.35 -35.87 13.13
CA ASN A 583 -64.15 -36.26 13.89
C ASN A 583 -63.47 -35.03 14.53
N GLY A 584 -64.28 -34.26 15.26
CA GLY A 584 -63.87 -33.12 16.06
C GLY A 584 -63.74 -31.80 15.31
N LEU A 585 -64.09 -30.72 16.01
CA LEU A 585 -63.83 -29.36 15.57
C LEU A 585 -62.34 -29.04 15.73
N ARG A 586 -61.72 -28.47 14.70
CA ARG A 586 -60.35 -27.98 14.75
C ARG A 586 -60.33 -26.50 14.44
N SER A 587 -59.32 -25.81 14.96
CA SER A 587 -59.05 -24.42 14.66
C SER A 587 -57.65 -24.29 14.07
N ARG A 588 -57.50 -23.38 13.11
CA ARG A 588 -56.22 -22.95 12.54
C ARG A 588 -56.09 -21.46 12.73
N VAL A 589 -54.90 -21.01 13.14
CA VAL A 589 -54.60 -19.59 13.29
C VAL A 589 -53.58 -19.18 12.23
N THR A 590 -53.96 -18.22 11.39
CA THR A 590 -53.11 -17.62 10.36
C THR A 590 -52.81 -16.17 10.73
N CYS A 591 -51.53 -15.82 10.82
CA CYS A 591 -51.07 -14.45 11.04
C CYS A 591 -50.68 -13.82 9.71
N ASP A 592 -51.26 -12.68 9.36
CA ASP A 592 -50.91 -11.94 8.15
C ASP A 592 -50.78 -10.43 8.40
N LEU A 593 -50.27 -9.68 7.42
CA LEU A 593 -50.27 -8.21 7.46
C LEU A 593 -51.44 -7.66 6.66
N ARG A 594 -52.12 -6.66 7.24
CA ARG A 594 -53.13 -5.87 6.53
C ARG A 594 -52.58 -4.47 6.27
N PHE A 595 -52.37 -4.17 4.99
CA PHE A 595 -51.98 -2.84 4.53
C PHE A 595 -53.21 -1.94 4.44
N SER A 596 -53.08 -0.70 4.90
CA SER A 596 -54.11 0.34 4.81
C SER A 596 -53.45 1.67 4.47
N ARG A 597 -54.23 2.67 4.05
CA ARG A 597 -53.72 4.02 3.75
C ARG A 597 -52.99 4.67 4.94
N PHE A 598 -53.36 4.30 6.17
CA PHE A 598 -52.84 4.89 7.40
C PHE A 598 -51.79 4.03 8.12
N GLY A 599 -51.39 2.89 7.52
CA GLY A 599 -50.34 2.05 8.07
C GLY A 599 -50.55 0.56 7.88
N VAL A 600 -49.71 -0.21 8.56
CA VAL A 600 -49.65 -1.68 8.49
C VAL A 600 -49.90 -2.26 9.87
N ARG A 601 -50.79 -3.24 9.98
CA ARG A 601 -51.04 -3.96 11.24
C ARG A 601 -51.00 -5.46 11.05
N LEU A 602 -50.61 -6.15 12.11
CA LEU A 602 -50.77 -7.59 12.21
C LEU A 602 -52.28 -7.92 12.29
N TRP A 603 -52.69 -8.90 11.51
CA TRP A 603 -54.07 -9.36 11.43
C TRP A 603 -54.10 -10.88 11.56
N THR A 604 -54.61 -11.37 12.67
CA THR A 604 -54.68 -12.80 12.98
C THR A 604 -56.10 -13.31 12.75
N VAL A 605 -56.24 -14.33 11.90
CA VAL A 605 -57.51 -14.98 11.60
C VAL A 605 -57.51 -16.38 12.19
N GLN A 606 -58.53 -16.71 12.98
CA GLN A 606 -58.79 -18.07 13.44
C GLN A 606 -59.89 -18.69 12.58
N GLU A 607 -59.56 -19.75 11.86
CA GLU A 607 -60.52 -20.52 11.07
C GLU A 607 -60.90 -21.78 11.82
N ASN A 608 -62.18 -21.91 12.15
CA ASN A 608 -62.74 -23.11 12.78
C ASN A 608 -63.39 -23.97 11.70
N PHE A 609 -62.99 -25.24 11.63
CA PHE A 609 -63.49 -26.18 10.63
C PHE A 609 -63.70 -27.57 11.22
N MET A 610 -64.69 -28.28 10.68
CA MET A 610 -64.99 -29.65 11.09
C MET A 610 -64.07 -30.61 10.34
N ARG A 611 -63.43 -31.53 11.06
CA ARG A 611 -62.74 -32.65 10.44
C ARG A 611 -63.73 -33.79 10.27
N TYR A 612 -63.74 -34.45 9.11
CA TYR A 612 -64.55 -35.62 8.88
C TYR A 612 -63.66 -36.86 8.82
N GLN A 613 -64.21 -38.02 9.18
CA GLN A 613 -63.52 -39.30 9.01
C GLN A 613 -64.41 -40.28 8.28
N CYS A 614 -63.85 -40.91 7.24
CA CYS A 614 -64.54 -41.92 6.46
C CYS A 614 -64.87 -43.12 7.35
N TRP A 615 -66.10 -43.62 7.29
CA TRP A 615 -66.51 -44.80 8.05
C TRP A 615 -65.75 -46.06 7.63
N ASN A 616 -65.48 -46.21 6.33
CA ASN A 616 -64.96 -47.44 5.75
C ASN A 616 -63.44 -47.56 5.95
N CYS A 617 -62.67 -46.61 5.42
CA CYS A 617 -61.19 -46.68 5.45
C CYS A 617 -60.54 -45.85 6.57
N LYS A 618 -61.35 -45.24 7.45
CA LYS A 618 -60.92 -44.36 8.56
C LYS A 618 -60.04 -43.17 8.14
N HIS A 619 -60.00 -42.83 6.85
CA HIS A 619 -59.24 -41.69 6.35
C HIS A 619 -59.87 -40.37 6.80
N GLY A 620 -59.05 -39.46 7.34
CA GLY A 620 -59.50 -38.14 7.78
C GLY A 620 -59.50 -37.13 6.64
N VAL A 621 -60.65 -36.51 6.39
CA VAL A 621 -60.85 -35.50 5.34
C VAL A 621 -61.01 -34.12 5.99
N ILE A 622 -60.30 -33.14 5.45
CA ILE A 622 -60.42 -31.72 5.78
C ILE A 622 -60.64 -31.03 4.43
N GLU A 623 -61.75 -30.31 4.29
CA GLU A 623 -62.08 -29.64 3.01
C GLU A 623 -61.31 -28.34 2.79
N LEU A 624 -60.68 -27.78 3.83
CA LEU A 624 -59.87 -26.58 3.70
C LEU A 624 -58.46 -26.91 3.16
N PRO A 625 -57.94 -26.10 2.21
CA PRO A 625 -56.55 -26.18 1.79
C PRO A 625 -55.60 -26.07 2.98
N ARG A 626 -54.47 -26.78 2.95
CA ARG A 626 -53.42 -26.63 3.97
C ARG A 626 -52.71 -25.29 3.80
N GLU A 627 -53.14 -24.28 4.55
CA GLU A 627 -52.45 -23.00 4.64
C GLU A 627 -51.41 -22.99 5.77
N GLY A 628 -50.30 -22.30 5.54
CA GLY A 628 -49.25 -22.10 6.53
C GLY A 628 -49.64 -21.09 7.60
N LYS A 629 -48.91 -21.09 8.73
CA LYS A 629 -49.12 -20.15 9.85
C LYS A 629 -49.01 -18.67 9.45
N TYR A 630 -48.27 -18.37 8.40
CA TYR A 630 -47.97 -17.00 7.97
C TYR A 630 -48.62 -16.73 6.62
N GLY A 631 -49.46 -15.71 6.54
CA GLY A 631 -50.18 -15.31 5.33
C GLY A 631 -49.27 -14.67 4.26
N PRO A 632 -49.80 -14.47 3.04
CA PRO A 632 -49.03 -14.03 1.88
C PRO A 632 -48.45 -12.61 2.03
N ASN A 633 -49.16 -11.68 2.66
CA ASN A 633 -48.70 -10.30 2.82
C ASN A 633 -47.53 -10.20 3.80
N LEU A 634 -47.58 -10.97 4.88
CA LEU A 634 -46.49 -11.12 5.84
C LEU A 634 -45.28 -11.79 5.20
N GLN A 635 -45.48 -12.84 4.41
CA GLN A 635 -44.40 -13.49 3.66
C GLN A 635 -43.72 -12.51 2.69
N ALA A 636 -44.51 -11.72 1.94
CA ALA A 636 -43.99 -10.70 1.03
C ALA A 636 -43.19 -9.63 1.78
N TYR A 637 -43.69 -9.14 2.92
CA TYR A 637 -42.98 -8.16 3.73
C TYR A 637 -41.67 -8.70 4.32
N VAL A 638 -41.63 -9.96 4.72
CA VAL A 638 -40.38 -10.65 5.14
C VAL A 638 -39.36 -10.66 4.00
N VAL A 639 -39.78 -11.06 2.79
CA VAL A 639 -38.89 -11.11 1.62
C VAL A 639 -38.42 -9.72 1.21
N TYR A 640 -39.29 -8.71 1.25
CA TYR A 640 -38.95 -7.30 1.00
C TYR A 640 -37.83 -6.83 1.94
N GLN A 641 -37.93 -7.12 3.24
CA GLN A 641 -36.86 -6.74 4.17
C GLN A 641 -35.54 -7.48 3.89
N LEU A 642 -35.59 -8.74 3.47
CA LEU A 642 -34.40 -9.55 3.19
C LEU A 642 -33.69 -9.11 1.91
N ILE A 643 -34.45 -8.79 0.86
CA ILE A 643 -33.92 -8.50 -0.49
C ILE A 643 -33.72 -7.00 -0.68
N GLU A 644 -34.78 -6.20 -0.57
CA GLU A 644 -34.74 -4.77 -0.86
C GLU A 644 -33.99 -4.00 0.23
N LEU A 645 -34.35 -4.24 1.50
CA LEU A 645 -33.71 -3.56 2.63
C LEU A 645 -32.40 -4.22 3.08
N ARG A 646 -32.01 -5.35 2.47
CA ARG A 646 -30.78 -6.10 2.75
C ARG A 646 -30.58 -6.45 4.23
N ASN A 647 -31.67 -6.64 4.98
CA ASN A 647 -31.61 -6.98 6.39
C ASN A 647 -31.20 -8.44 6.60
N SER A 648 -30.40 -8.70 7.63
CA SER A 648 -30.08 -10.08 8.03
C SER A 648 -31.33 -10.82 8.54
N ILE A 649 -31.37 -12.15 8.41
CA ILE A 649 -32.46 -13.00 8.93
C ILE A 649 -32.75 -12.71 10.42
N ARG A 650 -31.70 -12.49 11.22
CA ARG A 650 -31.85 -12.15 12.65
C ARG A 650 -32.45 -10.76 12.85
N ALA A 651 -32.08 -9.80 12.01
CA ALA A 651 -32.66 -8.46 12.06
C ALA A 651 -34.14 -8.48 11.68
N VAL A 652 -34.52 -9.23 10.62
CA VAL A 652 -35.92 -9.38 10.24
C VAL A 652 -36.74 -10.03 11.35
N ALA A 653 -36.25 -11.09 12.00
CA ALA A 653 -36.92 -11.71 13.15
C ALA A 653 -37.12 -10.71 14.30
N ARG A 654 -36.11 -9.90 14.62
CA ARG A 654 -36.23 -8.82 15.63
C ARG A 654 -37.21 -7.73 15.20
N ASN A 655 -37.23 -7.35 13.93
CA ASN A 655 -38.14 -6.34 13.41
C ASN A 655 -39.60 -6.82 13.49
N MET A 656 -39.89 -8.10 13.25
CA MET A 656 -41.25 -8.63 13.41
C MET A 656 -41.73 -8.58 14.86
N ASP A 657 -40.84 -8.86 15.81
CA ASP A 657 -41.15 -8.75 17.24
C ASP A 657 -41.32 -7.27 17.65
N ALA A 658 -40.42 -6.39 17.20
CA ALA A 658 -40.43 -4.98 17.56
C ALA A 658 -41.61 -4.20 16.95
N LEU A 659 -41.98 -4.48 15.70
CA LEU A 659 -43.02 -3.74 14.97
C LEU A 659 -44.42 -4.31 15.18
N PHE A 660 -44.53 -5.63 15.33
CA PHE A 660 -45.82 -6.33 15.34
C PHE A 660 -46.03 -7.24 16.56
N GLY A 661 -45.07 -7.31 17.49
CA GLY A 661 -45.13 -8.26 18.61
C GLY A 661 -45.08 -9.72 18.17
N LEU A 662 -44.71 -10.00 16.91
CA LEU A 662 -44.72 -11.34 16.33
C LEU A 662 -43.35 -12.00 16.54
N LYS A 663 -43.25 -12.84 17.58
CA LYS A 663 -42.04 -13.66 17.82
C LYS A 663 -41.88 -14.72 16.75
N MET A 664 -41.05 -14.39 15.76
CA MET A 664 -40.74 -15.29 14.66
C MET A 664 -39.37 -15.95 14.87
N PRO A 665 -39.29 -17.30 14.94
CA PRO A 665 -38.00 -17.96 15.03
C PRO A 665 -37.21 -17.75 13.74
N ILE A 666 -35.88 -17.75 13.83
CA ILE A 666 -34.96 -17.57 12.69
C ILE A 666 -35.28 -18.58 11.56
N ASN A 667 -35.63 -19.82 11.93
CA ASN A 667 -35.99 -20.86 10.97
C ASN A 667 -37.28 -20.53 10.20
N ALA A 668 -38.25 -19.84 10.81
CA ALA A 668 -39.46 -19.43 10.10
C ALA A 668 -39.16 -18.39 9.01
N VAL A 669 -38.31 -17.40 9.29
CA VAL A 669 -37.85 -16.43 8.27
C VAL A 669 -37.15 -17.16 7.12
N SER A 670 -36.28 -18.13 7.44
CA SER A 670 -35.56 -18.93 6.44
C SER A 670 -36.52 -19.77 5.59
N ASN A 671 -37.51 -20.41 6.21
CA ASN A 671 -38.49 -21.23 5.51
C ASN A 671 -39.39 -20.39 4.60
N ILE A 672 -39.77 -19.18 5.04
CA ILE A 672 -40.51 -18.22 4.19
C ILE A 672 -39.67 -17.87 2.96
N LYS A 673 -38.39 -17.53 3.13
CA LYS A 673 -37.48 -17.25 2.01
C LYS A 673 -37.41 -18.42 1.04
N THR A 674 -37.24 -19.65 1.53
CA THR A 674 -37.18 -20.86 0.69
C THR A 674 -38.49 -21.11 -0.04
N SER A 675 -39.63 -20.99 0.64
CA SER A 675 -40.95 -21.20 0.03
C SER A 675 -41.26 -20.15 -1.05
N CYS A 676 -40.91 -18.88 -0.81
CA CYS A 676 -41.03 -17.83 -1.82
C CYS A 676 -40.11 -18.10 -3.02
N ALA A 677 -38.87 -18.53 -2.80
CA ALA A 677 -37.95 -18.89 -3.90
C ALA A 677 -38.52 -20.02 -4.77
N GLN A 678 -39.10 -21.06 -4.16
CA GLN A 678 -39.77 -22.15 -4.89
C GLN A 678 -40.99 -21.63 -5.68
N ARG A 679 -41.79 -20.73 -5.09
CA ARG A 679 -42.96 -20.14 -5.77
C ARG A 679 -42.57 -19.33 -7.01
N TYR A 680 -41.46 -18.61 -6.97
CA TYR A 680 -40.97 -17.79 -8.10
C TYR A 680 -40.06 -18.54 -9.07
N LEU A 681 -39.73 -19.82 -8.81
CA LEU A 681 -38.86 -20.60 -9.68
C LEU A 681 -39.37 -20.69 -11.14
N PRO A 682 -40.67 -20.94 -11.41
CA PRO A 682 -41.15 -20.97 -12.80
C PRO A 682 -41.01 -19.61 -13.51
N VAL A 683 -41.16 -18.51 -12.77
CA VAL A 683 -40.97 -17.15 -13.31
C VAL A 683 -39.50 -16.91 -13.62
N TYR A 684 -38.61 -17.28 -12.71
CA TYR A 684 -37.16 -17.21 -12.92
C TYR A 684 -36.73 -18.03 -14.16
N GLU A 685 -37.21 -19.26 -14.31
CA GLU A 685 -36.94 -20.09 -15.49
C GLU A 685 -37.53 -19.50 -16.78
N SER A 686 -38.67 -18.81 -16.70
CA SER A 686 -39.24 -18.09 -17.85
C SER A 686 -38.37 -16.90 -18.28
N ILE A 687 -37.79 -16.17 -17.32
CA ILE A 687 -36.86 -15.06 -17.58
C ILE A 687 -35.60 -15.61 -18.25
N LEU A 688 -35.02 -16.68 -17.71
CA LEU A 688 -33.86 -17.33 -18.31
C LEU A 688 -34.11 -17.76 -19.76
N ARG A 689 -35.27 -18.38 -20.04
CA ARG A 689 -35.64 -18.77 -21.41
C ARG A 689 -35.77 -17.57 -22.34
N ARG A 690 -36.38 -16.46 -21.90
CA ARG A 690 -36.51 -15.25 -22.72
C ARG A 690 -35.17 -14.58 -23.00
N ILE A 691 -34.24 -14.59 -22.04
CA ILE A 691 -32.86 -14.17 -22.26
C ILE A 691 -32.18 -15.06 -23.31
N CYS A 692 -32.30 -16.39 -23.22
CA CYS A 692 -31.69 -17.33 -24.17
C CYS A 692 -32.35 -17.35 -25.57
N CYS A 693 -33.60 -16.91 -25.71
CA CYS A 693 -34.28 -16.80 -27.01
C CYS A 693 -34.11 -15.40 -27.64
N GLY A 694 -33.50 -14.45 -26.94
CA GLY A 694 -33.28 -13.08 -27.44
C GLY A 694 -32.19 -12.98 -28.52
N GLY A 695 -32.10 -11.83 -29.20
CA GLY A 695 -31.05 -11.60 -30.21
C GLY A 695 -29.67 -11.22 -29.63
N LEU A 696 -29.62 -10.79 -28.36
CA LEU A 696 -28.43 -10.30 -27.67
C LEU A 696 -28.47 -10.71 -26.19
N VAL A 697 -27.36 -11.22 -25.68
CA VAL A 697 -27.14 -11.49 -24.25
C VAL A 697 -25.79 -10.92 -23.83
N ASN A 698 -25.82 -10.10 -22.79
CA ASN A 698 -24.64 -9.67 -22.06
C ASN A 698 -24.45 -10.58 -20.83
N ALA A 699 -23.20 -10.95 -20.57
CA ALA A 699 -22.83 -11.77 -19.43
C ALA A 699 -21.70 -11.10 -18.64
N ASP A 700 -21.84 -11.03 -17.32
CA ASP A 700 -20.80 -10.55 -16.39
C ASP A 700 -20.69 -11.50 -15.19
N GLU A 701 -19.55 -11.54 -14.52
CA GLU A 701 -19.31 -12.43 -13.38
C GLU A 701 -18.96 -11.65 -12.12
N THR A 702 -19.52 -12.06 -10.99
CA THR A 702 -19.16 -11.52 -9.67
C THR A 702 -18.80 -12.63 -8.71
N GLN A 703 -17.65 -12.48 -8.05
CA GLN A 703 -17.17 -13.42 -7.04
C GLN A 703 -17.91 -13.24 -5.71
N VAL A 704 -18.45 -14.33 -5.14
CA VAL A 704 -19.14 -14.34 -3.85
C VAL A 704 -18.55 -15.42 -2.94
N ARG A 705 -18.43 -15.15 -1.64
CA ARG A 705 -17.99 -16.15 -0.65
C ARG A 705 -19.18 -16.73 0.11
N ILE A 706 -19.48 -18.01 -0.12
CA ILE A 706 -20.54 -18.74 0.59
C ILE A 706 -19.87 -19.82 1.44
N SER A 707 -20.13 -19.83 2.75
CA SER A 707 -19.54 -20.79 3.71
C SER A 707 -18.01 -20.91 3.62
N GLY A 708 -17.34 -19.82 3.24
CA GLY A 708 -15.88 -19.76 3.13
C GLY A 708 -15.28 -20.40 1.87
N LYS A 709 -16.11 -20.89 0.93
CA LYS A 709 -15.72 -21.27 -0.43
C LYS A 709 -16.01 -20.12 -1.39
N VAL A 710 -15.19 -20.00 -2.43
CA VAL A 710 -15.43 -19.05 -3.52
C VAL A 710 -16.49 -19.66 -4.43
N HIS A 711 -17.53 -18.89 -4.69
CA HIS A 711 -18.56 -19.17 -5.68
C HIS A 711 -18.60 -17.99 -6.65
N TYR A 712 -19.17 -18.21 -7.82
CA TYR A 712 -19.37 -17.18 -8.83
C TYR A 712 -20.87 -16.97 -9.02
N VAL A 713 -21.30 -15.75 -9.28
CA VAL A 713 -22.66 -15.46 -9.73
C VAL A 713 -22.52 -14.81 -11.09
N TRP A 714 -23.02 -15.51 -12.11
CA TRP A 714 -23.11 -15.01 -13.47
C TRP A 714 -24.35 -14.14 -13.60
N VAL A 715 -24.19 -12.95 -14.13
CA VAL A 715 -25.27 -12.01 -14.43
C VAL A 715 -25.51 -12.05 -15.92
N PHE A 716 -26.66 -12.55 -16.35
CA PHE A 716 -27.09 -12.54 -17.74
C PHE A 716 -28.15 -11.47 -17.93
N THR A 717 -28.01 -10.62 -18.94
CA THR A 717 -28.95 -9.53 -19.21
C THR A 717 -29.18 -9.33 -20.70
N ASN A 718 -30.41 -8.94 -21.03
CA ASN A 718 -30.77 -8.36 -22.33
C ASN A 718 -31.30 -6.93 -22.10
N HIS A 719 -31.94 -6.31 -23.09
CA HIS A 719 -32.47 -4.94 -22.97
C HIS A 719 -33.66 -4.79 -22.00
N ALA A 720 -34.30 -5.88 -21.57
CA ALA A 720 -35.52 -5.84 -20.75
C ALA A 720 -35.41 -6.63 -19.43
N GLU A 721 -34.48 -7.58 -19.33
CA GLU A 721 -34.45 -8.60 -18.28
C GLU A 721 -33.03 -8.89 -17.79
N VAL A 722 -32.94 -9.27 -16.52
CA VAL A 722 -31.71 -9.66 -15.82
C VAL A 722 -31.95 -10.95 -15.06
N ALA A 723 -30.98 -11.86 -15.11
CA ALA A 723 -30.97 -13.08 -14.30
C ALA A 723 -29.59 -13.33 -13.67
N TYR A 724 -29.62 -13.86 -12.44
CA TYR A 724 -28.42 -14.19 -11.65
C TYR A 724 -28.30 -15.70 -11.49
N VAL A 725 -27.26 -16.30 -12.07
CA VAL A 725 -27.03 -17.75 -12.08
C VAL A 725 -25.83 -18.09 -11.19
N PRO A 726 -26.04 -18.77 -10.04
CA PRO A 726 -24.94 -19.18 -9.17
C PRO A 726 -24.16 -20.36 -9.78
N ALA A 727 -22.83 -20.27 -9.75
CA ALA A 727 -21.90 -21.27 -10.26
C ALA A 727 -20.82 -21.64 -9.21
N PRO A 728 -20.45 -22.93 -9.10
CA PRO A 728 -19.40 -23.37 -8.18
C PRO A 728 -17.98 -23.03 -8.66
N SER A 729 -17.77 -22.87 -9.97
CA SER A 729 -16.48 -22.56 -10.59
C SER A 729 -16.61 -21.43 -11.63
N ARG A 730 -15.47 -20.83 -12.02
CA ARG A 730 -15.34 -19.81 -13.06
C ARG A 730 -15.30 -20.40 -14.48
N GLU A 731 -15.53 -21.69 -14.61
CA GLU A 731 -15.27 -22.39 -15.86
C GLU A 731 -16.31 -22.04 -16.92
N ALA A 732 -15.85 -21.91 -18.16
CA ALA A 732 -16.70 -21.62 -19.32
C ALA A 732 -17.76 -22.71 -19.59
N GLY A 733 -17.73 -23.84 -18.88
CA GLY A 733 -18.77 -24.88 -18.94
C GLY A 733 -20.15 -24.35 -18.59
N VAL A 734 -20.28 -23.56 -17.52
CA VAL A 734 -21.58 -23.03 -17.08
C VAL A 734 -22.19 -22.08 -18.12
N VAL A 735 -21.36 -21.25 -18.75
CA VAL A 735 -21.79 -20.34 -19.82
C VAL A 735 -22.14 -21.10 -21.11
N ARG A 736 -21.37 -22.15 -21.45
CA ARG A 736 -21.65 -23.01 -22.62
C ARG A 736 -22.93 -23.82 -22.47
N ASP A 737 -23.19 -24.35 -21.28
CA ASP A 737 -24.42 -25.06 -20.97
C ASP A 737 -25.63 -24.11 -21.00
N PHE A 738 -25.47 -22.88 -20.50
CA PHE A 738 -26.52 -21.86 -20.51
C PHE A 738 -26.86 -21.34 -21.91
N LEU A 739 -25.85 -21.10 -22.75
CA LEU A 739 -26.01 -20.57 -24.10
C LEU A 739 -26.11 -21.66 -25.19
N ARG A 740 -26.36 -22.92 -24.82
CA ARG A 740 -26.40 -24.06 -25.74
C ARG A 740 -27.44 -23.87 -26.85
N ASP A 741 -28.59 -23.30 -26.50
CA ASP A 741 -29.72 -23.08 -27.41
C ASP A 741 -29.82 -21.63 -27.93
N PHE A 742 -28.85 -20.76 -27.59
CA PHE A 742 -28.83 -19.36 -28.00
C PHE A 742 -28.33 -19.20 -29.44
N LYS A 743 -29.15 -18.61 -30.32
CA LYS A 743 -28.86 -18.42 -31.76
C LYS A 743 -28.49 -16.98 -32.17
N GLY A 744 -28.33 -16.05 -31.21
CA GLY A 744 -28.03 -14.64 -31.44
C GLY A 744 -26.54 -14.25 -31.35
N ASN A 745 -26.24 -12.95 -31.36
CA ASN A 745 -24.87 -12.43 -31.25
C ASN A 745 -24.39 -12.38 -29.79
N ARG A 746 -23.12 -12.75 -29.56
CA ARG A 746 -22.46 -12.77 -28.24
C ARG A 746 -21.49 -11.59 -28.13
N SER A 747 -21.76 -10.62 -27.27
CA SER A 747 -20.78 -9.60 -26.86
C SER A 747 -20.20 -9.97 -25.50
N ALA A 748 -19.04 -10.63 -25.51
CA ALA A 748 -18.29 -10.92 -24.29
C ALA A 748 -17.41 -9.72 -23.93
N GLY A 749 -17.78 -9.00 -22.86
CA GLY A 749 -16.98 -7.91 -22.30
C GLY A 749 -15.94 -8.42 -21.30
N THR A 750 -15.14 -9.43 -21.64
CA THR A 750 -14.01 -9.87 -20.81
C THR A 750 -12.98 -10.62 -21.65
N THR A 751 -11.73 -10.20 -21.49
CA THR A 751 -10.45 -10.72 -22.03
C THR A 751 -10.46 -12.22 -22.42
N PRO A 752 -9.91 -12.59 -23.58
CA PRO A 752 -9.69 -14.00 -23.93
C PRO A 752 -8.69 -14.61 -22.93
N VAL A 753 -9.04 -15.79 -22.41
CA VAL A 753 -8.13 -16.69 -21.68
C VAL A 753 -7.39 -17.55 -22.68
#